data_AF-A0A9D8I484-F1
#
_entry.id   AF-A0A9D8I484-F1
#
_cell.length_a   1.000
_cell.length_b   1.000
_cell.length_c   1.000
_cell.angle_alpha   90.00
_cell.angle_beta   90.00
_cell.angle_gamma   90.00
#
_symmetry.space_group_name_H-M   'P 1'
#
loop_
_entity.id
_entity.type
_entity.pdbx_description
1 polymer ?
#
loop_
_entity_poly.entity_id
_entity_poly.type
_entity_poly.pdbx_seq_one_letter_code
_entity_poly.pdbx_strand_id
1 'polypeptide(L)'
;MKFRAILLCGLGCVAMLALSRPLVSAESVDDDATISSLIVERLPGRSSLAARAMVENLTDLDTSSGSRLGGRFETIVLDQPITTEQAEELARSLEDDGLVVSASPDYPRFAATPPNDPEWPSQWSLQPYNGTVNAGIGLEAAWNSVNGNSLGFTPVSPARVLDTRDGTGGVPTTRIGNFTGTAPDLSFTITGTGGIPTTGVAAVSLNVTVANTNAPDEGGYVTVYPCNTGRPPVSNLNFTNGQITPNAVIVPVGNGNICFHVYGTAHLIVDINGWYPENSSFTPVSPARVLDTRNGTGGVPTTRIGNFTGTAPDLSFTITGTGGIPTTGVAAVSLNVTVANTNAPDEGGYVTVYPCNTGRPPVSNLNFTNGQITPNAVIVPVGNGNICFHVYGTAHLIVDINGWYPRVKDVVVAVIDTGRPMFNGIDHPDMIGRVVDGYDLMSVSVPRDPRDGDGWDADETDNGDWETPGQCGSGSGASHSSWHGAHVAGIIGARSNNGVGIAGIGLRTKVQHVRVLGSCGGTTSDVVVAIRWAAGLVVSGLPANPTPADVINLSLGGPGTCSESEQSAINAAVEAGSIVVVAAGNNGANLGQVNVSPANCDNVITVAGTESNGSRLLASNFGSKVEIAAPGRNIYSTVIDSQTSPVANWWYQNKTGTSMSAPAVAGVISLMLNNDGTLTNQEVLGILQTTASPFPVGSTCSSNVVNTSYCGAGILHAGAALQAVQDDGTTRAMTPVSPARVLDTRNGTGGVPTTRIGNFTGTAPDL
;
A
#
# COMPACT_ATOMS: atom_id res chain seq x y z
N MET A 1 -18.37 3.09 7.15
CA MET A 1 -19.50 2.90 8.11
C MET A 1 -19.18 1.68 8.97
N LYS A 2 -19.08 1.82 10.30
CA LYS A 2 -18.87 0.68 11.21
C LYS A 2 -20.15 -0.15 11.26
N PHE A 3 -20.15 -1.37 10.73
CA PHE A 3 -21.25 -2.31 10.92
C PHE A 3 -20.94 -3.21 12.12
N ARG A 4 -21.81 -3.18 13.13
CA ARG A 4 -21.75 -4.06 14.31
C ARG A 4 -22.59 -5.31 14.03
N ALA A 5 -21.99 -6.49 14.04
CA ALA A 5 -22.69 -7.77 13.90
C ALA A 5 -22.65 -8.53 15.25
N ILE A 6 -23.81 -9.00 15.69
CA ILE A 6 -24.02 -9.74 16.93
C ILE A 6 -23.78 -11.23 16.66
N LEU A 7 -22.82 -11.86 17.33
CA LEU A 7 -22.65 -13.32 17.31
C LEU A 7 -23.44 -13.91 18.50
N LEU A 8 -24.50 -14.65 18.22
CA LEU A 8 -25.22 -15.47 19.21
C LEU A 8 -24.67 -16.90 19.14
N CYS A 9 -24.08 -17.39 20.22
CA CYS A 9 -23.88 -18.81 20.41
C CYS A 9 -24.18 -19.19 21.86
N GLY A 10 -25.33 -19.85 22.08
CA GLY A 10 -25.71 -20.47 23.34
C GLY A 10 -26.55 -21.71 23.02
N LEU A 11 -26.16 -22.85 23.60
CA LEU A 11 -26.69 -24.18 23.31
C LEU A 11 -28.23 -24.23 23.46
N GLY A 12 -28.95 -24.43 22.34
CA GLY A 12 -30.36 -24.80 22.39
C GLY A 12 -31.26 -24.19 21.31
N CYS A 13 -30.94 -24.36 20.02
CA CYS A 13 -31.93 -24.20 18.95
C CYS A 13 -31.53 -25.01 17.71
N VAL A 14 -31.79 -26.32 17.75
CA VAL A 14 -31.97 -27.13 16.54
C VAL A 14 -33.45 -27.04 16.16
N ALA A 15 -33.74 -26.36 15.05
CA ALA A 15 -34.86 -26.55 14.12
C ALA A 15 -35.57 -25.24 13.69
N MET A 16 -35.68 -25.10 12.36
CA MET A 16 -36.60 -24.24 11.59
C MET A 16 -36.38 -22.72 11.62
N LEU A 17 -35.68 -22.21 10.60
CA LEU A 17 -36.29 -21.45 9.50
C LEU A 17 -35.19 -20.96 8.54
N ALA A 18 -35.08 -21.66 7.42
CA ALA A 18 -34.43 -21.15 6.22
C ALA A 18 -35.34 -20.08 5.60
N LEU A 19 -34.82 -18.86 5.42
CA LEU A 19 -35.04 -17.93 4.29
C LEU A 19 -34.51 -16.53 4.66
N SER A 20 -33.65 -16.00 3.79
CA SER A 20 -33.18 -14.60 3.64
C SER A 20 -31.98 -14.10 4.48
N ARG A 21 -30.92 -13.72 3.72
CA ARG A 21 -29.64 -13.03 4.02
C ARG A 21 -28.43 -13.91 4.40
N PRO A 22 -27.25 -13.70 3.79
CA PRO A 22 -26.05 -14.41 4.19
C PRO A 22 -25.64 -13.91 5.57
N LEU A 23 -25.51 -14.85 6.50
CA LEU A 23 -24.80 -14.67 7.75
C LEU A 23 -23.37 -14.25 7.42
N VAL A 24 -22.96 -13.10 7.93
CA VAL A 24 -21.55 -12.68 8.01
C VAL A 24 -20.81 -13.78 8.78
N SER A 25 -19.91 -14.51 8.13
CA SER A 25 -19.04 -15.45 8.82
C SER A 25 -18.08 -14.66 9.73
N ALA A 26 -18.06 -15.00 11.01
CA ALA A 26 -17.04 -14.50 11.91
C ALA A 26 -15.72 -15.19 11.62
N GLU A 27 -14.74 -14.41 11.14
CA GLU A 27 -13.33 -14.78 11.19
C GLU A 27 -12.76 -14.57 12.60
N SER A 28 -11.67 -15.28 12.86
CA SER A 28 -10.96 -15.41 14.12
C SER A 28 -10.52 -14.07 14.69
N VAL A 29 -10.66 -13.97 16.01
CA VAL A 29 -10.13 -12.89 16.85
C VAL A 29 -8.61 -12.89 16.75
N ASP A 30 -8.04 -11.71 16.58
CA ASP A 30 -6.60 -11.46 16.64
C ASP A 30 -6.16 -11.56 18.12
N ASP A 31 -5.27 -12.50 18.45
CA ASP A 31 -4.85 -12.80 19.83
C ASP A 31 -4.09 -11.62 20.47
N ASP A 32 -3.56 -10.69 19.66
CA ASP A 32 -2.90 -9.45 20.11
C ASP A 32 -3.82 -8.21 20.07
N ALA A 33 -5.11 -8.37 19.73
CA ALA A 33 -6.05 -7.26 19.71
C ALA A 33 -6.34 -6.75 21.13
N THR A 34 -6.28 -5.43 21.30
CA THR A 34 -6.66 -4.78 22.56
C THR A 34 -8.13 -4.36 22.53
N ILE A 35 -8.89 -4.75 23.55
CA ILE A 35 -10.32 -4.50 23.71
C ILE A 35 -10.54 -3.25 24.56
N SER A 36 -11.19 -2.23 24.00
CA SER A 36 -11.55 -0.99 24.70
C SER A 36 -12.98 -0.99 25.26
N SER A 37 -13.76 -2.05 25.01
CA SER A 37 -15.15 -2.11 25.46
C SER A 37 -15.76 -3.51 25.43
N LEU A 38 -16.78 -3.73 26.26
CA LEU A 38 -17.62 -4.94 26.29
C LEU A 38 -19.03 -4.61 25.80
N ILE A 39 -19.65 -5.51 25.04
CA ILE A 39 -21.07 -5.49 24.72
C ILE A 39 -21.81 -6.34 25.75
N VAL A 40 -22.79 -5.75 26.43
CA VAL A 40 -23.62 -6.42 27.43
C VAL A 40 -25.10 -6.36 27.08
N GLU A 41 -25.82 -7.48 27.28
CA GLU A 41 -27.27 -7.50 27.28
C GLU A 41 -27.80 -7.28 28.69
N ARG A 42 -28.51 -6.18 28.91
CA ARG A 42 -29.07 -5.88 30.22
C ARG A 42 -30.20 -6.82 30.61
N LEU A 43 -30.30 -7.10 31.91
CA LEU A 43 -31.49 -7.67 32.52
C LEU A 43 -32.73 -6.77 32.25
N PRO A 44 -33.93 -7.35 32.06
CA PRO A 44 -35.16 -6.58 31.86
C PRO A 44 -35.38 -5.55 32.97
N GLY A 45 -35.53 -4.27 32.58
CA GLY A 45 -35.81 -3.17 33.51
C GLY A 45 -34.63 -2.68 34.37
N ARG A 46 -33.41 -3.20 34.20
CA ARG A 46 -32.20 -2.78 34.93
C ARG A 46 -31.20 -2.06 34.02
N SER A 47 -30.32 -1.24 34.58
CA SER A 47 -29.14 -0.67 33.89
C SER A 47 -27.92 -1.58 34.07
N SER A 48 -26.85 -1.42 33.27
CA SER A 48 -25.55 -2.07 33.53
C SER A 48 -24.75 -1.47 34.68
N LEU A 49 -25.32 -0.58 35.51
CA LEU A 49 -24.55 0.13 36.53
C LEU A 49 -23.83 -0.84 37.50
N ALA A 50 -24.48 -1.95 37.86
CA ALA A 50 -23.88 -2.98 38.70
C ALA A 50 -22.77 -3.76 37.96
N ALA A 51 -22.97 -4.06 36.66
CA ALA A 51 -21.95 -4.69 35.83
C ALA A 51 -20.72 -3.79 35.67
N ARG A 52 -20.92 -2.50 35.47
CA ARG A 52 -19.86 -1.49 35.40
C ARG A 52 -19.05 -1.38 36.69
N ALA A 53 -19.71 -1.28 37.83
CA ALA A 53 -19.04 -1.24 39.13
C ALA A 53 -18.22 -2.51 39.41
N MET A 54 -18.68 -3.67 38.93
CA MET A 54 -17.91 -4.92 39.01
C MET A 54 -16.68 -4.90 38.12
N VAL A 55 -16.82 -4.40 36.88
CA VAL A 55 -15.67 -4.23 35.96
C VAL A 55 -14.61 -3.32 36.59
N GLU A 56 -15.02 -2.16 37.13
CA GLU A 56 -14.13 -1.23 37.82
C GLU A 56 -13.38 -1.92 38.97
N ASN A 57 -14.08 -2.73 39.76
CA ASN A 57 -13.49 -3.45 40.89
C ASN A 57 -12.55 -4.60 40.49
N LEU A 58 -12.81 -5.26 39.35
CA LEU A 58 -11.99 -6.40 38.89
C LEU A 58 -10.75 -5.96 38.11
N THR A 59 -10.78 -4.79 37.49
CA THR A 59 -9.73 -4.34 36.56
C THR A 59 -8.96 -3.10 37.02
N ASP A 60 -9.44 -2.40 38.06
CA ASP A 60 -8.93 -1.08 38.49
C ASP A 60 -8.98 -0.02 37.37
N LEU A 61 -9.88 -0.22 36.40
CA LEU A 61 -10.14 0.67 35.26
C LEU A 61 -11.43 1.46 35.48
N ASP A 62 -11.44 2.74 35.13
CA ASP A 62 -12.68 3.50 35.11
C ASP A 62 -13.56 3.07 33.92
N THR A 63 -14.87 2.91 34.15
CA THR A 63 -15.80 2.58 33.08
C THR A 63 -16.74 3.71 32.75
N SER A 64 -17.12 3.83 31.47
CA SER A 64 -18.20 4.71 31.02
C SER A 64 -19.26 3.96 30.23
N SER A 65 -20.48 4.51 30.18
CA SER A 65 -21.53 3.96 29.32
C SER A 65 -21.27 4.37 27.87
N GLY A 66 -21.11 3.39 26.99
CA GLY A 66 -20.99 3.58 25.55
C GLY A 66 -22.33 3.68 24.82
N SER A 67 -22.30 3.46 23.51
CA SER A 67 -23.48 3.53 22.65
C SER A 67 -24.51 2.45 22.99
N ARG A 68 -25.81 2.81 22.90
CA ARG A 68 -26.89 1.81 22.91
C ARG A 68 -27.01 1.17 21.53
N LEU A 69 -26.92 -0.15 21.48
CA LEU A 69 -26.84 -0.90 20.21
C LEU A 69 -28.20 -1.37 19.69
N GLY A 70 -29.27 -1.04 20.42
CA GLY A 70 -30.65 -1.43 20.14
C GLY A 70 -31.17 -2.46 21.14
N GLY A 71 -32.46 -2.39 21.46
CA GLY A 71 -33.09 -3.29 22.44
C GLY A 71 -32.46 -3.18 23.85
N ARG A 72 -32.03 -4.33 24.41
CA ARG A 72 -31.42 -4.42 25.74
C ARG A 72 -29.88 -4.33 25.72
N PHE A 73 -29.26 -4.21 24.54
CA PHE A 73 -27.81 -4.22 24.38
C PHE A 73 -27.20 -2.82 24.55
N GLU A 74 -26.11 -2.76 25.30
CA GLU A 74 -25.30 -1.56 25.48
C GLU A 74 -23.82 -1.89 25.63
N THR A 75 -22.97 -0.89 25.47
CA THR A 75 -21.52 -1.04 25.57
C THR A 75 -21.01 -0.48 26.91
N ILE A 76 -20.16 -1.24 27.60
CA ILE A 76 -19.32 -0.76 28.71
C ILE A 76 -17.96 -0.40 28.12
N VAL A 77 -17.58 0.87 28.20
CA VAL A 77 -16.31 1.38 27.65
C VAL A 77 -15.28 1.48 28.77
N LEU A 78 -14.09 0.96 28.52
CA LEU A 78 -12.94 1.00 29.41
C LEU A 78 -12.11 2.25 29.11
N ASP A 79 -11.55 2.89 30.13
CA ASP A 79 -10.67 4.05 30.00
C ASP A 79 -9.28 3.70 29.42
N GLN A 80 -8.84 2.45 29.60
CA GLN A 80 -7.67 1.85 28.96
C GLN A 80 -8.06 0.52 28.29
N PRO A 81 -7.44 0.15 27.16
CA PRO A 81 -7.73 -1.11 26.51
C PRO A 81 -7.05 -2.28 27.25
N ILE A 82 -7.71 -3.44 27.25
CA ILE A 82 -7.23 -4.69 27.88
C ILE A 82 -6.98 -5.78 26.82
N THR A 83 -6.30 -6.87 27.18
CA THR A 83 -6.11 -8.01 26.27
C THR A 83 -7.43 -8.74 25.98
N THR A 84 -7.49 -9.45 24.86
CA THR A 84 -8.62 -10.34 24.50
C THR A 84 -8.95 -11.32 25.64
N GLU A 85 -7.94 -11.99 26.20
CA GLU A 85 -8.12 -12.96 27.28
C GLU A 85 -8.77 -12.33 28.53
N GLN A 86 -8.28 -11.16 28.94
CA GLN A 86 -8.85 -10.41 30.07
C GLN A 86 -10.28 -9.96 29.80
N ALA A 87 -10.61 -9.54 28.56
CA ALA A 87 -11.95 -9.14 28.20
C ALA A 87 -12.94 -10.33 28.21
N GLU A 88 -12.49 -11.51 27.78
CA GLU A 88 -13.29 -12.74 27.80
C GLU A 88 -13.52 -13.26 29.24
N GLU A 89 -12.53 -13.18 30.12
CA GLU A 89 -12.70 -13.47 31.54
C GLU A 89 -13.68 -12.50 32.21
N LEU A 90 -13.58 -11.22 31.89
CA LEU A 90 -14.48 -10.21 32.41
C LEU A 90 -15.92 -10.40 31.92
N ALA A 91 -16.10 -10.71 30.63
CA ALA A 91 -17.40 -11.05 30.07
C ALA A 91 -18.03 -12.26 30.77
N ARG A 92 -17.28 -13.35 30.95
CA ARG A 92 -17.74 -14.54 31.69
C ARG A 92 -18.13 -14.21 33.13
N SER A 93 -17.33 -13.42 33.82
CA SER A 93 -17.59 -13.03 35.21
C SER A 93 -18.90 -12.24 35.36
N LEU A 94 -19.22 -11.36 34.40
CA LEU A 94 -20.47 -10.61 34.39
C LEU A 94 -21.71 -11.49 34.18
N GLU A 95 -21.58 -12.53 33.36
CA GLU A 95 -22.63 -13.53 33.13
C GLU A 95 -22.83 -14.43 34.37
N ASP A 96 -21.75 -14.94 34.95
CA ASP A 96 -21.78 -15.86 36.10
C ASP A 96 -22.37 -15.21 37.35
N ASP A 97 -22.08 -13.93 37.59
CA ASP A 97 -22.66 -13.16 38.70
C ASP A 97 -24.10 -12.70 38.43
N GLY A 98 -24.65 -13.03 37.25
CA GLY A 98 -26.03 -12.73 36.88
C GLY A 98 -26.34 -11.24 36.81
N LEU A 99 -25.33 -10.39 36.58
CA LEU A 99 -25.51 -8.95 36.45
C LEU A 99 -26.06 -8.54 35.08
N VAL A 100 -25.87 -9.40 34.08
CA VAL A 100 -26.30 -9.24 32.69
C VAL A 100 -26.92 -10.55 32.17
N VAL A 101 -27.67 -10.48 31.08
CA VAL A 101 -28.20 -11.68 30.38
C VAL A 101 -27.10 -12.34 29.55
N SER A 102 -26.22 -11.53 28.97
CA SER A 102 -25.01 -11.94 28.27
C SER A 102 -23.98 -10.80 28.24
N ALA A 103 -22.70 -11.13 28.10
CA ALA A 103 -21.60 -10.21 27.88
C ALA A 103 -20.61 -10.79 26.87
N SER A 104 -20.02 -9.94 26.04
CA SER A 104 -18.99 -10.32 25.09
C SER A 104 -18.02 -9.16 24.83
N PRO A 105 -16.74 -9.41 24.53
CA PRO A 105 -15.83 -8.37 24.07
C PRO A 105 -16.34 -7.66 22.79
N ASP A 106 -16.23 -6.32 22.72
CA ASP A 106 -16.52 -5.53 21.52
C ASP A 106 -15.30 -5.56 20.58
N TYR A 107 -15.19 -6.63 19.80
CA TYR A 107 -14.11 -6.80 18.84
C TYR A 107 -14.15 -5.71 17.73
N PRO A 108 -13.06 -4.97 17.49
CA PRO A 108 -12.98 -4.08 16.34
C PRO A 108 -13.04 -4.91 15.05
N ARG A 109 -14.14 -4.79 14.29
CA ARG A 109 -14.28 -5.41 12.97
C ARG A 109 -14.08 -4.38 11.87
N PHE A 110 -13.16 -4.67 10.95
CA PHE A 110 -13.01 -3.94 9.70
C PHE A 110 -13.94 -4.54 8.64
N ALA A 111 -14.58 -3.69 7.84
CA ALA A 111 -15.34 -4.15 6.69
C ALA A 111 -14.35 -4.48 5.55
N ALA A 112 -13.90 -5.73 5.47
CA ALA A 112 -13.46 -6.28 4.20
C ALA A 112 -14.72 -6.42 3.35
N THR A 113 -14.78 -5.76 2.20
CA THR A 113 -15.81 -6.11 1.22
C THR A 113 -15.15 -7.17 0.35
N PRO A 114 -15.57 -8.44 0.39
CA PRO A 114 -15.07 -9.45 -0.54
C PRO A 114 -15.15 -8.89 -1.96
N PRO A 115 -14.21 -9.22 -2.85
CA PRO A 115 -14.25 -8.75 -4.22
C PRO A 115 -15.63 -8.98 -4.85
N ASN A 116 -16.09 -8.02 -5.65
CA ASN A 116 -17.40 -8.09 -6.30
C ASN A 116 -17.45 -9.04 -7.51
N ASP A 117 -16.38 -9.81 -7.71
CA ASP A 117 -16.17 -10.71 -8.85
C ASP A 117 -17.04 -11.99 -8.66
N PRO A 118 -17.90 -12.35 -9.63
CA PRO A 118 -18.88 -13.44 -9.49
C PRO A 118 -18.33 -14.81 -9.11
N GLU A 119 -17.10 -15.12 -9.51
CA GLU A 119 -16.43 -16.41 -9.29
C GLU A 119 -15.51 -16.41 -8.07
N TRP A 120 -15.44 -15.32 -7.30
CA TRP A 120 -14.71 -15.29 -6.02
C TRP A 120 -15.02 -16.47 -5.09
N PRO A 121 -16.29 -16.93 -4.93
CA PRO A 121 -16.60 -18.09 -4.11
C PRO A 121 -15.95 -19.40 -4.58
N SER A 122 -15.57 -19.50 -5.85
CA SER A 122 -14.86 -20.65 -6.43
C SER A 122 -13.36 -20.64 -6.13
N GLN A 123 -12.80 -19.51 -5.66
CA GLN A 123 -11.38 -19.31 -5.41
C GLN A 123 -11.01 -19.59 -3.95
N TRP A 124 -11.22 -20.83 -3.51
CA TRP A 124 -10.92 -21.27 -2.14
C TRP A 124 -9.47 -20.97 -1.72
N SER A 125 -8.52 -21.04 -2.67
CA SER A 125 -7.08 -20.86 -2.43
C SER A 125 -6.71 -19.44 -1.99
N LEU A 126 -7.56 -18.45 -2.28
CA LEU A 126 -7.36 -17.05 -1.90
C LEU A 126 -7.99 -16.70 -0.55
N GLN A 127 -8.86 -17.58 -0.05
CA GLN A 127 -9.56 -17.42 1.22
C GLN A 127 -8.59 -17.59 2.42
N PRO A 128 -8.99 -17.21 3.65
CA PRO A 128 -8.16 -17.34 4.83
C PRO A 128 -7.72 -18.77 5.15
N TYR A 129 -6.54 -18.86 5.75
CA TYR A 129 -6.05 -20.04 6.43
C TYR A 129 -6.80 -20.23 7.75
N ASN A 130 -7.36 -21.42 8.00
CA ASN A 130 -8.07 -21.74 9.26
C ASN A 130 -7.56 -23.02 9.96
N GLY A 131 -6.43 -23.56 9.52
CA GLY A 131 -5.72 -24.67 10.17
C GLY A 131 -6.39 -26.05 10.13
N THR A 132 -7.66 -26.15 9.72
CA THR A 132 -8.46 -27.38 9.91
C THR A 132 -9.29 -27.76 8.69
N VAL A 133 -9.81 -26.78 7.94
CA VAL A 133 -10.76 -26.99 6.83
C VAL A 133 -10.28 -26.33 5.54
N ASN A 134 -9.53 -25.23 5.65
CA ASN A 134 -9.06 -24.44 4.52
C ASN A 134 -7.63 -23.95 4.77
N ALA A 135 -6.73 -24.33 3.88
CA ALA A 135 -5.33 -23.93 3.86
C ALA A 135 -5.04 -22.92 2.74
N GLY A 136 -5.94 -21.95 2.55
CA GLY A 136 -5.75 -20.83 1.61
C GLY A 136 -4.72 -19.81 2.10
N ILE A 137 -4.44 -18.80 1.28
CA ILE A 137 -3.35 -17.82 1.53
C ILE A 137 -3.78 -16.57 2.29
N GLY A 138 -5.07 -16.39 2.57
CA GLY A 138 -5.60 -15.21 3.28
C GLY A 138 -5.36 -13.89 2.54
N LEU A 139 -5.84 -13.80 1.29
CA LEU A 139 -5.60 -12.65 0.42
C LEU A 139 -6.30 -11.37 0.91
N GLU A 140 -7.51 -11.47 1.47
CA GLU A 140 -8.29 -10.29 1.88
C GLU A 140 -7.55 -9.44 2.92
N ALA A 141 -6.85 -10.07 3.87
CA ALA A 141 -6.02 -9.39 4.85
C ALA A 141 -4.92 -8.55 4.18
N ALA A 142 -4.27 -9.09 3.14
CA ALA A 142 -3.27 -8.36 2.37
C ALA A 142 -3.90 -7.17 1.64
N TRP A 143 -5.02 -7.40 0.95
CA TRP A 143 -5.72 -6.35 0.21
C TRP A 143 -6.23 -5.21 1.09
N ASN A 144 -6.71 -5.50 2.30
CA ASN A 144 -7.11 -4.47 3.24
C ASN A 144 -5.92 -3.56 3.61
N SER A 145 -4.72 -4.11 3.63
CA SER A 145 -3.52 -3.35 3.93
C SER A 145 -3.00 -2.54 2.72
N VAL A 146 -3.13 -3.04 1.49
CA VAL A 146 -2.78 -2.31 0.26
C VAL A 146 -3.83 -1.23 -0.09
N ASN A 147 -5.11 -1.46 0.18
CA ASN A 147 -6.21 -0.55 -0.16
C ASN A 147 -6.51 0.54 0.88
N GLY A 148 -5.70 0.63 1.96
CA GLY A 148 -5.66 1.82 2.81
C GLY A 148 -6.28 1.68 4.20
N ASN A 149 -5.76 0.78 5.04
CA ASN A 149 -6.18 0.72 6.45
C ASN A 149 -5.07 0.83 7.52
N SER A 150 -3.85 1.22 7.18
CA SER A 150 -3.07 2.01 8.14
C SER A 150 -2.92 3.42 7.58
N LEU A 151 -3.53 4.36 8.28
CA LEU A 151 -4.06 5.60 7.70
C LEU A 151 -3.01 6.54 7.14
N GLY A 152 -1.71 6.29 7.30
CA GLY A 152 -0.62 7.21 6.97
C GLY A 152 -0.65 8.46 7.86
N PHE A 153 -1.82 9.06 8.03
CA PHE A 153 -2.17 10.18 8.86
C PHE A 153 -3.31 9.76 9.80
N THR A 154 -3.09 9.85 11.11
CA THR A 154 -4.12 9.63 12.13
C THR A 154 -4.80 10.97 12.43
N PRO A 155 -6.05 11.19 12.00
CA PRO A 155 -6.77 12.41 12.34
C PRO A 155 -7.12 12.42 13.83
N VAL A 156 -7.09 13.60 14.43
CA VAL A 156 -7.62 13.83 15.79
C VAL A 156 -8.71 14.89 15.73
N SER A 157 -9.59 14.91 16.73
CA SER A 157 -10.50 16.04 16.90
C SER A 157 -9.69 17.33 17.02
N PRO A 158 -9.94 18.36 16.17
CA PRO A 158 -9.15 19.57 16.22
C PRO A 158 -9.17 20.21 17.60
N ALA A 159 -7.99 20.50 18.14
CA ALA A 159 -7.83 21.02 19.50
C ALA A 159 -6.74 22.07 19.58
N ARG A 160 -6.94 23.09 20.42
CA ARG A 160 -5.88 24.05 20.76
C ARG A 160 -4.97 23.45 21.81
N VAL A 161 -3.70 23.28 21.48
CA VAL A 161 -2.71 22.67 22.40
C VAL A 161 -1.77 23.71 23.03
N LEU A 162 -1.61 24.86 22.40
CA LEU A 162 -0.73 25.94 22.87
C LEU A 162 -1.32 27.31 22.51
N ASP A 163 -1.40 28.23 23.48
CA ASP A 163 -1.75 29.64 23.23
C ASP A 163 -1.04 30.57 24.22
N THR A 164 -0.11 31.36 23.70
CA THR A 164 0.70 32.29 24.51
C THR A 164 -0.05 33.57 24.91
N ARG A 165 -1.32 33.73 24.51
CA ARG A 165 -2.15 34.87 24.94
C ARG A 165 -2.78 34.62 26.31
N ASP A 166 -3.14 33.37 26.60
CA ASP A 166 -3.84 32.97 27.81
C ASP A 166 -3.09 31.89 28.63
N GLY A 167 -2.01 31.33 28.09
CA GLY A 167 -1.17 30.34 28.77
C GLY A 167 -1.63 28.89 28.55
N THR A 168 -2.58 28.64 27.63
CA THR A 168 -3.00 27.29 27.24
C THR A 168 -1.79 26.43 26.89
N GLY A 169 -1.71 25.22 27.44
CA GLY A 169 -0.56 24.32 27.28
C GLY A 169 0.59 24.58 28.25
N GLY A 170 0.40 25.43 29.27
CA GLY A 170 1.43 25.72 30.27
C GLY A 170 2.55 26.63 29.77
N VAL A 171 2.29 27.40 28.70
CA VAL A 171 3.27 28.26 28.06
C VAL A 171 3.23 29.71 28.60
N PRO A 172 4.26 30.54 28.36
CA PRO A 172 4.27 31.93 28.81
C PRO A 172 3.10 32.75 28.23
N THR A 173 2.50 33.60 29.06
CA THR A 173 1.45 34.56 28.67
C THR A 173 2.02 35.85 28.04
N THR A 174 3.13 35.72 27.31
CA THR A 174 3.88 36.85 26.73
C THR A 174 4.22 36.57 25.27
N ARG A 175 4.56 37.62 24.52
CA ARG A 175 5.08 37.46 23.16
C ARG A 175 6.44 36.78 23.21
N ILE A 176 6.66 35.83 22.31
CA ILE A 176 7.90 35.07 22.15
C ILE A 176 8.76 35.75 21.07
N GLY A 177 10.08 35.59 21.15
CA GLY A 177 11.04 36.02 20.12
C GLY A 177 11.75 37.35 20.45
N ASN A 178 12.68 37.73 19.56
CA ASN A 178 13.31 39.04 19.55
C ASN A 178 13.79 39.44 18.14
N PHE A 179 14.23 40.69 17.98
CA PHE A 179 14.72 41.23 16.70
C PHE A 179 16.14 40.81 16.35
N THR A 180 16.89 40.17 17.25
CA THR A 180 18.27 39.73 16.98
C THR A 180 18.35 38.27 16.57
N GLY A 181 17.23 37.53 16.61
CA GLY A 181 17.17 36.08 16.34
C GLY A 181 17.88 35.22 17.39
N THR A 182 18.21 35.81 18.54
CA THR A 182 18.94 35.16 19.66
C THR A 182 18.02 34.79 20.81
N ALA A 183 16.70 35.02 20.69
CA ALA A 183 15.75 34.62 21.71
C ALA A 183 15.78 33.09 21.91
N PRO A 184 15.61 32.61 23.16
CA PRO A 184 15.44 31.19 23.39
C PRO A 184 14.17 30.69 22.72
N ASP A 185 14.21 29.46 22.24
CA ASP A 185 13.05 28.83 21.61
C ASP A 185 12.03 28.39 22.65
N LEU A 186 10.76 28.46 22.28
CA LEU A 186 9.68 27.89 23.09
C LEU A 186 9.62 26.38 22.82
N SER A 187 10.04 25.58 23.80
CA SER A 187 9.91 24.12 23.77
C SER A 187 8.52 23.69 24.26
N PHE A 188 7.91 22.72 23.58
CA PHE A 188 6.61 22.16 23.93
C PHE A 188 6.60 20.64 23.73
N THR A 189 6.14 19.90 24.74
CA THR A 189 5.91 18.46 24.64
C THR A 189 4.60 18.22 23.91
N ILE A 190 4.67 17.72 22.67
CA ILE A 190 3.51 17.55 21.80
C ILE A 190 2.89 16.15 21.93
N THR A 191 3.70 15.13 22.17
CA THR A 191 3.23 13.76 22.43
C THR A 191 2.45 13.71 23.74
N GLY A 192 1.36 12.94 23.76
CA GLY A 192 0.43 12.91 24.89
C GLY A 192 -0.52 14.11 24.98
N THR A 193 -0.51 15.03 24.00
CA THR A 193 -1.43 16.18 23.96
C THR A 193 -2.39 16.07 22.78
N GLY A 194 -3.62 16.59 22.93
CA GLY A 194 -4.56 16.74 21.80
C GLY A 194 -4.91 15.45 21.05
N GLY A 195 -4.85 14.28 21.70
CA GLY A 195 -5.11 12.97 21.09
C GLY A 195 -3.89 12.32 20.41
N ILE A 196 -2.69 12.89 20.56
CA ILE A 196 -1.44 12.27 20.09
C ILE A 196 -0.95 11.26 21.13
N PRO A 197 -0.53 10.04 20.73
CA PRO A 197 0.14 9.09 21.61
C PRO A 197 1.43 9.63 22.25
N THR A 198 1.90 8.95 23.30
CA THR A 198 3.17 9.28 23.97
C THR A 198 4.39 8.74 23.24
N THR A 199 4.23 7.76 22.34
CA THR A 199 5.30 7.07 21.57
C THR A 199 4.82 6.72 20.15
N GLY A 200 5.76 6.38 19.25
CA GLY A 200 5.44 5.92 17.89
C GLY A 200 5.01 7.02 16.92
N VAL A 201 5.41 8.27 17.17
CA VAL A 201 4.98 9.46 16.42
C VAL A 201 6.15 10.00 15.62
N ALA A 202 6.11 9.88 14.28
CA ALA A 202 7.14 10.44 13.40
C ALA A 202 6.98 11.95 13.21
N ALA A 203 5.74 12.42 13.04
CA ALA A 203 5.46 13.83 12.76
C ALA A 203 4.07 14.22 13.24
N VAL A 204 3.85 15.52 13.45
CA VAL A 204 2.55 16.09 13.81
C VAL A 204 2.09 17.11 12.78
N SER A 205 0.78 17.16 12.54
CA SER A 205 0.14 18.14 11.66
C SER A 205 -0.58 19.20 12.49
N LEU A 206 -0.11 20.43 12.33
CA LEU A 206 -0.48 21.58 13.14
C LEU A 206 -1.01 22.70 12.25
N ASN A 207 -1.85 23.56 12.81
CA ASN A 207 -2.08 24.91 12.33
C ASN A 207 -1.41 25.87 13.31
N VAL A 208 -0.40 26.60 12.85
CA VAL A 208 0.36 27.56 13.67
C VAL A 208 -0.04 28.97 13.26
N THR A 209 -0.53 29.75 14.21
CA THR A 209 -0.97 31.13 13.99
C THR A 209 -0.15 32.09 14.85
N VAL A 210 0.37 33.15 14.22
CA VAL A 210 0.91 34.30 14.94
C VAL A 210 -0.12 35.41 15.10
N ALA A 211 -0.10 36.07 16.25
CA ALA A 211 -0.92 37.24 16.55
C ALA A 211 -0.13 38.32 17.31
N ASN A 212 -0.61 39.57 17.27
CA ASN A 212 0.02 40.74 17.89
C ASN A 212 1.53 40.86 17.56
N THR A 213 1.84 40.61 16.30
CA THR A 213 3.19 40.54 15.74
C THR A 213 3.88 41.90 15.73
N ASN A 214 5.19 41.89 15.94
CA ASN A 214 6.09 43.01 15.73
C ASN A 214 7.38 42.50 15.08
N ALA A 215 7.79 43.12 13.98
CA ALA A 215 8.90 42.65 13.15
C ALA A 215 9.71 43.84 12.60
N PRO A 216 10.98 43.62 12.22
CA PRO A 216 11.77 44.59 11.45
C PRO A 216 11.19 44.81 10.04
N ASP A 217 11.77 45.75 9.29
CA ASP A 217 11.34 46.10 7.93
C ASP A 217 11.45 44.91 6.95
N GLU A 218 12.40 44.00 7.17
CA GLU A 218 12.52 42.75 6.40
C GLU A 218 11.46 41.68 6.73
N GLY A 219 10.65 41.89 7.78
CA GLY A 219 9.63 40.94 8.25
C GLY A 219 10.14 39.95 9.30
N GLY A 220 9.18 39.31 9.98
CA GLY A 220 9.41 38.30 11.01
C GLY A 220 9.04 36.89 10.53
N TYR A 221 9.47 35.87 11.26
CA TYR A 221 9.15 34.49 10.93
C TYR A 221 9.13 33.56 12.14
N VAL A 222 8.47 32.40 11.97
CA VAL A 222 8.49 31.30 12.92
C VAL A 222 9.12 30.07 12.26
N THR A 223 10.01 29.40 12.99
CA THR A 223 10.55 28.08 12.65
C THR A 223 10.06 27.08 13.66
N VAL A 224 9.45 25.99 13.19
CA VAL A 224 8.95 24.87 14.00
C VAL A 224 9.76 23.64 13.64
N TYR A 225 10.40 23.02 14.62
CA TYR A 225 11.34 21.95 14.37
C TYR A 225 11.50 21.04 15.61
N PRO A 226 11.98 19.79 15.45
CA PRO A 226 12.23 18.92 16.59
C PRO A 226 13.31 19.53 17.51
N CYS A 227 13.01 19.65 18.80
CA CYS A 227 13.96 20.22 19.76
C CYS A 227 15.29 19.45 19.79
N ASN A 228 16.38 20.13 20.17
CA ASN A 228 17.73 19.55 20.32
C ASN A 228 18.37 19.01 19.02
N THR A 229 17.81 19.30 17.85
CA THR A 229 18.40 18.92 16.54
C THR A 229 19.23 20.04 15.90
N GLY A 230 19.27 21.22 16.54
CA GLY A 230 19.79 22.45 15.96
C GLY A 230 18.74 23.15 15.09
N ARG A 231 18.67 24.48 15.17
CA ARG A 231 17.66 25.27 14.45
C ARG A 231 17.92 25.22 12.93
N PRO A 232 17.00 24.67 12.11
CA PRO A 232 17.14 24.71 10.67
C PRO A 232 16.98 26.14 10.13
N PRO A 233 17.64 26.51 9.02
CA PRO A 233 17.55 27.84 8.40
C PRO A 233 16.27 28.00 7.55
N VAL A 234 15.14 27.50 8.04
CA VAL A 234 13.84 27.51 7.36
C VAL A 234 12.83 28.33 8.12
N SER A 235 11.74 28.74 7.46
CA SER A 235 10.61 29.41 8.11
C SER A 235 9.32 28.69 7.74
N ASN A 236 8.52 28.31 8.74
CA ASN A 236 7.21 27.73 8.52
C ASN A 236 6.15 28.80 8.29
N LEU A 237 6.30 29.97 8.91
CA LEU A 237 5.40 31.09 8.64
C LEU A 237 6.15 32.42 8.73
N ASN A 238 5.66 33.42 8.01
CA ASN A 238 6.27 34.74 7.91
C ASN A 238 5.19 35.80 8.14
N PHE A 239 5.57 36.93 8.74
CA PHE A 239 4.63 37.98 9.12
C PHE A 239 5.25 39.37 9.08
N THR A 240 4.43 40.38 8.85
CA THR A 240 4.78 41.79 9.07
C THR A 240 4.16 42.31 10.36
N ASN A 241 4.50 43.54 10.76
CA ASN A 241 3.98 44.16 11.98
C ASN A 241 2.44 44.24 11.98
N GLY A 242 1.81 43.82 13.07
CA GLY A 242 0.34 43.84 13.25
C GLY A 242 -0.44 42.76 12.48
N GLN A 243 0.22 41.90 11.71
CA GLN A 243 -0.42 40.84 10.93
C GLN A 243 -0.81 39.65 11.81
N ILE A 244 -2.02 39.11 11.63
CA ILE A 244 -2.41 37.78 12.10
C ILE A 244 -2.21 36.81 10.94
N THR A 245 -1.43 35.75 11.13
CA THR A 245 -1.06 34.85 10.03
C THR A 245 -1.05 33.40 10.49
N PRO A 246 -1.96 32.56 9.99
CA PRO A 246 -1.90 31.11 10.15
C PRO A 246 -1.06 30.47 9.03
N ASN A 247 -0.46 29.32 9.32
CA ASN A 247 -0.02 28.37 8.30
C ASN A 247 -0.15 26.92 8.81
N ALA A 248 -0.45 26.00 7.91
CA ALA A 248 -0.35 24.58 8.20
C ALA A 248 1.12 24.16 8.31
N VAL A 249 1.44 23.30 9.26
CA VAL A 249 2.80 22.86 9.57
C VAL A 249 2.79 21.37 9.85
N ILE A 250 3.53 20.61 9.03
CA ILE A 250 3.92 19.25 9.37
C ILE A 250 5.34 19.32 9.91
N VAL A 251 5.58 18.82 11.12
CA VAL A 251 6.89 18.87 11.76
C VAL A 251 7.27 17.50 12.30
N PRO A 252 8.50 17.01 12.05
CA PRO A 252 9.00 15.79 12.67
C PRO A 252 9.01 15.93 14.19
N VAL A 253 8.68 14.85 14.89
CA VAL A 253 8.78 14.78 16.35
C VAL A 253 10.05 14.02 16.71
N GLY A 254 10.90 14.62 17.53
CA GLY A 254 12.08 13.95 18.10
C GLY A 254 11.69 13.17 19.35
N ASN A 255 12.26 13.53 20.51
CA ASN A 255 11.95 12.93 21.81
C ASN A 255 10.59 13.41 22.39
N GLY A 256 9.54 13.48 21.57
CA GLY A 256 8.21 13.98 21.96
C GLY A 256 8.06 15.51 22.04
N ASN A 257 9.14 16.26 21.82
CA ASN A 257 9.17 17.72 21.92
C ASN A 257 9.35 18.42 20.56
N ILE A 258 8.63 19.51 20.36
CA ILE A 258 8.80 20.46 19.26
C ILE A 258 9.17 21.84 19.79
N CYS A 259 9.98 22.57 19.01
CA CYS A 259 10.51 23.88 19.37
C CYS A 259 10.02 24.93 18.38
N PHE A 260 9.64 26.09 18.91
CA PHE A 260 9.23 27.27 18.14
C PHE A 260 10.26 28.38 18.31
N HIS A 261 10.93 28.72 17.22
CA HIS A 261 11.77 29.91 17.14
C HIS A 261 10.97 31.06 16.52
N VAL A 262 11.09 32.28 17.06
CA VAL A 262 10.46 33.49 16.50
C VAL A 262 11.51 34.58 16.30
N TYR A 263 11.69 35.01 15.04
CA TYR A 263 12.40 36.24 14.69
C TYR A 263 11.38 37.38 14.59
N GLY A 264 11.60 38.46 15.35
CA GLY A 264 10.55 39.41 15.73
C GLY A 264 9.91 39.01 17.07
N THR A 265 8.76 39.60 17.41
CA THR A 265 7.99 39.22 18.61
C THR A 265 6.54 38.94 18.26
N ALA A 266 5.98 37.80 18.70
CA ALA A 266 4.59 37.44 18.42
C ALA A 266 4.00 36.56 19.52
N HIS A 267 2.67 36.54 19.63
CA HIS A 267 1.99 35.42 20.29
C HIS A 267 1.85 34.26 19.30
N LEU A 268 2.08 33.05 19.79
CA LEU A 268 1.81 31.79 19.10
C LEU A 268 0.49 31.18 19.60
N ILE A 269 -0.30 30.69 18.64
CA ILE A 269 -1.53 29.91 18.83
C ILE A 269 -1.36 28.67 17.96
N VAL A 270 -1.43 27.48 18.56
CA VAL A 270 -1.19 26.21 17.86
C VAL A 270 -2.38 25.30 18.09
N ASP A 271 -3.01 24.94 16.97
CA ASP A 271 -4.09 23.97 16.93
C ASP A 271 -3.59 22.70 16.23
N ILE A 272 -4.01 21.53 16.70
CA ILE A 272 -3.67 20.23 16.11
C ILE A 272 -4.83 19.68 15.30
N ASN A 273 -4.55 18.93 14.23
CA ASN A 273 -5.55 18.19 13.46
C ASN A 273 -5.19 16.72 13.15
N GLY A 274 -3.95 16.28 13.45
CA GLY A 274 -3.57 14.87 13.40
C GLY A 274 -2.06 14.65 13.49
N TRP A 275 -1.64 13.40 13.31
CA TRP A 275 -0.24 12.99 13.42
C TRP A 275 0.09 11.82 12.48
N TYR A 276 1.38 11.60 12.23
CA TYR A 276 1.92 10.56 11.38
C TYR A 276 2.69 9.54 12.24
N PRO A 277 2.35 8.24 12.18
CA PRO A 277 3.13 7.18 12.80
C PRO A 277 4.55 7.04 12.21
N GLU A 278 5.50 6.52 12.99
CA GLU A 278 6.89 6.28 12.55
C GLU A 278 7.00 5.44 11.27
N ASN A 279 6.06 4.50 11.06
CA ASN A 279 6.03 3.61 9.89
C ASN A 279 4.89 3.98 8.90
N SER A 280 4.64 5.28 8.75
CA SER A 280 3.56 5.79 7.93
C SER A 280 3.95 6.00 6.46
N SER A 281 3.00 6.48 5.65
CA SER A 281 3.27 6.87 4.27
C SER A 281 4.02 8.18 4.12
N PHE A 282 4.25 8.89 5.22
CA PHE A 282 4.99 10.14 5.24
C PHE A 282 6.35 9.91 5.87
N THR A 283 7.41 10.16 5.10
CA THR A 283 8.78 10.16 5.59
C THR A 283 9.17 11.59 5.96
N PRO A 284 9.23 11.93 7.26
CA PRO A 284 9.73 13.23 7.68
C PRO A 284 11.22 13.37 7.31
N VAL A 285 11.63 14.58 6.95
CA VAL A 285 13.05 14.93 6.83
C VAL A 285 13.38 16.11 7.74
N SER A 286 14.66 16.25 8.08
CA SER A 286 15.13 17.47 8.75
C SER A 286 14.78 18.68 7.89
N PRO A 287 14.07 19.70 8.43
CA PRO A 287 13.62 20.81 7.61
C PRO A 287 14.78 21.51 6.90
N ALA A 288 14.67 21.68 5.58
CA ALA A 288 15.76 22.22 4.77
C ALA A 288 15.25 23.20 3.70
N ARG A 289 16.02 24.25 3.44
CA ARG A 289 15.77 25.17 2.31
C ARG A 289 16.35 24.58 1.04
N VAL A 290 15.48 24.26 0.08
CA VAL A 290 15.90 23.65 -1.20
C VAL A 290 15.94 24.66 -2.35
N LEU A 291 15.17 25.75 -2.25
CA LEU A 291 15.09 26.78 -3.30
C LEU A 291 14.91 28.17 -2.68
N ASP A 292 15.71 29.14 -3.11
CA ASP A 292 15.52 30.56 -2.76
C ASP A 292 15.99 31.49 -3.88
N THR A 293 15.03 32.10 -4.56
CA THR A 293 15.27 33.00 -5.70
C THR A 293 15.82 34.38 -5.30
N ARG A 294 15.97 34.67 -4.00
CA ARG A 294 16.61 35.92 -3.56
C ARG A 294 18.13 35.83 -3.61
N ASN A 295 18.68 34.64 -3.38
CA ASN A 295 20.12 34.40 -3.26
C ASN A 295 20.64 33.25 -4.17
N GLY A 296 19.76 32.57 -4.90
CA GLY A 296 20.13 31.52 -5.85
C GLY A 296 20.29 30.13 -5.22
N THR A 297 19.85 29.93 -3.97
CA THR A 297 19.87 28.61 -3.32
C THR A 297 19.11 27.61 -4.18
N GLY A 298 19.71 26.43 -4.42
CA GLY A 298 19.16 25.41 -5.33
C GLY A 298 19.51 25.61 -6.81
N GLY A 299 20.42 26.55 -7.13
CA GLY A 299 20.83 26.80 -8.51
C GLY A 299 19.77 27.55 -9.35
N VAL A 300 18.86 28.27 -8.69
CA VAL A 300 17.75 28.98 -9.33
C VAL A 300 18.10 30.46 -9.62
N PRO A 301 17.35 31.15 -10.50
CA PRO A 301 17.60 32.56 -10.79
C PRO A 301 17.49 33.46 -9.55
N THR A 302 18.37 34.46 -9.46
CA THR A 302 18.36 35.49 -8.41
C THR A 302 17.42 36.65 -8.73
N THR A 303 16.26 36.35 -9.31
CA THR A 303 15.27 37.33 -9.79
C THR A 303 13.87 36.92 -9.36
N ARG A 304 12.93 37.87 -9.39
CA ARG A 304 11.51 37.54 -9.24
C ARG A 304 11.04 36.68 -10.42
N ILE A 305 10.17 35.73 -10.13
CA ILE A 305 9.55 34.80 -11.08
C ILE A 305 8.15 35.31 -11.43
N GLY A 306 7.68 35.02 -12.65
CA GLY A 306 6.32 35.32 -13.10
C GLY A 306 6.19 36.59 -13.96
N ASN A 307 4.96 36.85 -14.40
CA ASN A 307 4.56 38.13 -15.00
C ASN A 307 3.06 38.40 -14.79
N PHE A 308 2.61 39.61 -15.14
CA PHE A 308 1.20 40.03 -15.00
C PHE A 308 0.26 39.46 -16.06
N THR A 309 0.76 38.71 -17.05
CA THR A 309 -0.06 38.16 -18.14
C THR A 309 -0.33 36.66 -17.95
N GLY A 310 0.31 36.02 -16.96
CA GLY A 310 0.24 34.57 -16.73
C GLY A 310 0.92 33.73 -17.81
N THR A 311 1.72 34.36 -18.68
CA THR A 311 2.44 33.72 -19.81
C THR A 311 3.91 33.46 -19.52
N ALA A 312 4.42 33.87 -18.34
CA ALA A 312 5.79 33.64 -17.95
C ALA A 312 6.10 32.13 -17.95
N PRO A 313 7.31 31.72 -18.36
CA PRO A 313 7.73 30.33 -18.23
C PRO A 313 7.75 29.95 -16.75
N ASP A 314 7.39 28.71 -16.48
CA ASP A 314 7.42 28.17 -15.13
C ASP A 314 8.85 27.91 -14.68
N LEU A 315 9.11 28.10 -13.38
CA LEU A 315 10.37 27.70 -12.78
C LEU A 315 10.33 26.20 -12.52
N SER A 316 11.11 25.43 -13.29
CA SER A 316 11.30 24.00 -13.07
C SER A 316 12.42 23.75 -12.07
N PHE A 317 12.23 22.80 -11.16
CA PHE A 317 13.20 22.42 -10.13
C PHE A 317 13.21 20.90 -9.92
N THR A 318 14.42 20.31 -9.91
CA THR A 318 14.62 18.90 -9.55
C THR A 318 14.60 18.77 -8.04
N ILE A 319 13.53 18.17 -7.51
CA ILE A 319 13.33 18.05 -6.06
C ILE A 319 13.91 16.74 -5.51
N THR A 320 13.94 15.68 -6.31
CA THR A 320 14.56 14.41 -5.91
C THR A 320 16.07 14.56 -5.74
N GLY A 321 16.65 13.88 -4.75
CA GLY A 321 18.07 14.03 -4.40
C GLY A 321 18.42 15.33 -3.64
N THR A 322 17.43 16.15 -3.25
CA THR A 322 17.66 17.40 -2.50
C THR A 322 17.04 17.32 -1.10
N GLY A 323 17.63 17.97 -0.10
CA GLY A 323 16.99 18.16 1.22
C GLY A 323 16.57 16.87 1.96
N GLY A 324 17.27 15.75 1.72
CA GLY A 324 16.93 14.44 2.31
C GLY A 324 15.93 13.61 1.50
N ILE A 325 15.53 14.06 0.32
CA ILE A 325 14.64 13.33 -0.59
C ILE A 325 15.43 12.33 -1.44
N PRO A 326 14.99 11.06 -1.57
CA PRO A 326 15.62 10.10 -2.45
C PRO A 326 15.62 10.53 -3.93
N THR A 327 16.52 9.94 -4.72
CA THR A 327 16.62 10.21 -6.18
C THR A 327 15.51 9.55 -7.00
N THR A 328 14.91 8.48 -6.49
CA THR A 328 13.85 7.68 -7.14
C THR A 328 12.77 7.30 -6.11
N GLY A 329 11.65 6.72 -6.56
CA GLY A 329 10.63 6.18 -5.64
C GLY A 329 9.76 7.23 -4.93
N VAL A 330 9.85 8.52 -5.29
CA VAL A 330 9.06 9.60 -4.68
C VAL A 330 7.74 9.82 -5.43
N ALA A 331 6.60 9.75 -4.74
CA ALA A 331 5.28 10.10 -5.28
C ALA A 331 4.96 11.58 -5.12
N ALA A 332 5.22 12.12 -3.94
CA ALA A 332 4.91 13.49 -3.59
C ALA A 332 5.90 14.04 -2.56
N VAL A 333 6.02 15.36 -2.49
CA VAL A 333 6.81 16.06 -1.48
C VAL A 333 5.91 17.00 -0.68
N SER A 334 6.22 17.16 0.60
CA SER A 334 5.60 18.15 1.48
C SER A 334 6.54 19.34 1.64
N LEU A 335 6.04 20.52 1.33
CA LEU A 335 6.79 21.75 1.19
C LEU A 335 6.12 22.85 2.00
N ASN A 336 6.90 23.83 2.45
CA ASN A 336 6.42 25.17 2.74
C ASN A 336 6.88 26.12 1.64
N VAL A 337 5.92 26.72 0.93
CA VAL A 337 6.21 27.64 -0.18
C VAL A 337 5.87 29.04 0.26
N THR A 338 6.86 29.94 0.22
CA THR A 338 6.71 31.35 0.61
C THR A 338 7.00 32.27 -0.56
N VAL A 339 6.10 33.21 -0.81
CA VAL A 339 6.35 34.35 -1.69
C VAL A 339 6.83 35.56 -0.90
N ALA A 340 7.80 36.29 -1.45
CA ALA A 340 8.31 37.55 -0.90
C ALA A 340 8.54 38.60 -2.00
N ASN A 341 8.59 39.88 -1.61
CA ASN A 341 8.76 41.04 -2.50
C ASN A 341 7.77 41.02 -3.69
N THR A 342 6.52 40.71 -3.37
CA THR A 342 5.46 40.47 -4.34
C THR A 342 5.02 41.75 -5.04
N ASN A 343 4.73 41.62 -6.33
CA ASN A 343 4.07 42.65 -7.13
C ASN A 343 3.04 41.97 -8.05
N ALA A 344 1.77 42.37 -7.94
CA ALA A 344 0.58 41.77 -8.53
C ALA A 344 -0.35 42.85 -9.10
N PRO A 345 -1.27 42.48 -10.02
CA PRO A 345 -2.36 43.33 -10.44
C PRO A 345 -3.37 43.60 -9.32
N ASP A 346 -4.37 44.44 -9.58
CA ASP A 346 -5.41 44.80 -8.61
C ASP A 346 -6.24 43.59 -8.16
N GLU A 347 -6.43 42.58 -9.03
CA GLU A 347 -7.08 41.32 -8.67
C GLU A 347 -6.23 40.37 -7.82
N GLY A 348 -4.95 40.69 -7.60
CA GLY A 348 -4.00 39.87 -6.84
C GLY A 348 -3.21 38.87 -7.70
N GLY A 349 -2.14 38.34 -7.11
CA GLY A 349 -1.24 37.35 -7.70
C GLY A 349 -1.40 35.98 -7.05
N TYR A 350 -0.89 34.94 -7.69
CA TYR A 350 -0.95 33.59 -7.15
C TYR A 350 0.22 32.71 -7.60
N VAL A 351 0.46 31.64 -6.84
CA VAL A 351 1.40 30.57 -7.17
C VAL A 351 0.67 29.25 -7.35
N THR A 352 1.03 28.50 -8.39
CA THR A 352 0.63 27.11 -8.59
C THR A 352 1.87 26.23 -8.63
N VAL A 353 1.91 25.20 -7.79
CA VAL A 353 2.97 24.20 -7.72
C VAL A 353 2.42 22.88 -8.19
N TYR A 354 3.09 22.25 -9.16
CA TYR A 354 2.56 21.06 -9.83
C TYR A 354 3.69 20.22 -10.47
N PRO A 355 3.47 18.94 -10.77
CA PRO A 355 4.47 18.13 -11.47
C PRO A 355 4.73 18.71 -12.87
N CYS A 356 6.00 18.86 -13.24
CA CYS A 356 6.34 19.39 -14.57
C CYS A 356 5.80 18.50 -15.69
N ASN A 357 5.51 19.09 -16.86
CA ASN A 357 5.07 18.41 -18.09
C ASN A 357 3.69 17.72 -18.01
N THR A 358 2.89 17.94 -16.98
CA THR A 358 1.51 17.38 -16.88
C THR A 358 0.41 18.35 -17.30
N GLY A 359 0.78 19.56 -17.76
CA GLY A 359 -0.13 20.69 -17.90
C GLY A 359 -0.44 21.37 -16.56
N ARG A 360 -0.54 22.70 -16.58
CA ARG A 360 -0.80 23.50 -15.37
C ARG A 360 -2.25 23.32 -14.90
N PRO A 361 -2.49 22.93 -13.64
CA PRO A 361 -3.85 22.79 -13.12
C PRO A 361 -4.49 24.17 -12.85
N PRO A 362 -5.84 24.29 -12.89
CA PRO A 362 -6.56 25.56 -12.71
C PRO A 362 -6.76 25.94 -11.23
N VAL A 363 -5.80 25.57 -10.39
CA VAL A 363 -5.83 25.80 -8.93
C VAL A 363 -4.59 26.57 -8.49
N SER A 364 -4.73 27.37 -7.43
CA SER A 364 -3.64 28.11 -6.80
C SER A 364 -3.30 27.45 -5.47
N ASN A 365 -2.02 27.35 -5.13
CA ASN A 365 -1.58 26.94 -3.79
C ASN A 365 -1.61 28.11 -2.83
N LEU A 366 -1.17 29.31 -3.24
CA LEU A 366 -1.24 30.51 -2.41
C LEU A 366 -1.51 31.75 -3.26
N ASN A 367 -2.13 32.75 -2.64
CA ASN A 367 -2.46 34.04 -3.26
C ASN A 367 -1.80 35.18 -2.49
N PHE A 368 -1.48 36.27 -3.18
CA PHE A 368 -0.78 37.42 -2.58
C PHE A 368 -1.19 38.75 -3.22
N THR A 369 -1.02 39.84 -2.48
CA THR A 369 -1.10 41.21 -3.00
C THR A 369 0.28 41.90 -2.91
N ASN A 370 0.36 43.17 -3.30
CA ASN A 370 1.62 43.93 -3.33
C ASN A 370 2.28 44.04 -1.96
N GLY A 371 3.57 43.73 -1.90
CA GLY A 371 4.40 43.86 -0.70
C GLY A 371 4.12 42.83 0.40
N GLN A 372 3.29 41.82 0.15
CA GLN A 372 3.03 40.75 1.10
C GLN A 372 4.16 39.72 1.15
N ILE A 373 4.34 39.14 2.34
CA ILE A 373 5.05 37.88 2.51
C ILE A 373 3.99 36.83 2.88
N THR A 374 3.82 35.82 2.03
CA THR A 374 2.75 34.83 2.20
C THR A 374 3.32 33.42 2.10
N PRO A 375 3.34 32.65 3.21
CA PRO A 375 3.65 31.22 3.21
C PRO A 375 2.38 30.39 2.96
N ASN A 376 2.53 29.19 2.41
CA ASN A 376 1.53 28.13 2.51
C ASN A 376 2.18 26.74 2.47
N ALA A 377 1.62 25.79 3.22
CA ALA A 377 1.97 24.39 3.09
C ALA A 377 1.47 23.82 1.75
N VAL A 378 2.32 23.04 1.09
CA VAL A 378 2.06 22.46 -0.23
C VAL A 378 2.49 21.00 -0.22
N ILE A 379 1.54 20.08 -0.41
CA ILE A 379 1.84 18.70 -0.81
C ILE A 379 1.65 18.62 -2.31
N VAL A 380 2.70 18.27 -3.05
CA VAL A 380 2.67 18.25 -4.52
C VAL A 380 3.21 16.92 -5.07
N PRO A 381 2.55 16.31 -6.07
CA PRO A 381 3.08 15.14 -6.76
C PRO A 381 4.41 15.45 -7.45
N VAL A 382 5.32 14.49 -7.46
CA VAL A 382 6.58 14.56 -8.19
C VAL A 382 6.42 13.81 -9.52
N GLY A 383 6.82 14.46 -10.62
CA GLY A 383 6.89 13.83 -11.95
C GLY A 383 8.14 12.96 -12.08
N ASN A 384 8.93 13.17 -13.15
CA ASN A 384 10.25 12.55 -13.34
C ASN A 384 11.33 13.18 -12.43
N GLY A 385 11.05 13.31 -11.13
CA GLY A 385 11.92 13.98 -10.16
C GLY A 385 11.77 15.51 -10.08
N ASN A 386 10.97 16.11 -10.97
CA ASN A 386 10.83 17.57 -11.08
C ASN A 386 9.46 18.07 -10.62
N ILE A 387 9.46 19.28 -10.06
CA ILE A 387 8.27 20.10 -9.76
C ILE A 387 8.40 21.47 -10.44
N CYS A 388 7.26 22.07 -10.77
CA CYS A 388 7.18 23.34 -11.50
C CYS A 388 6.39 24.37 -10.69
N PHE A 389 6.88 25.61 -10.69
CA PHE A 389 6.25 26.76 -10.05
C PHE A 389 5.78 27.76 -11.11
N HIS A 390 4.47 27.96 -11.18
CA HIS A 390 3.85 29.03 -11.94
C HIS A 390 3.55 30.22 -11.04
N VAL A 391 3.85 31.44 -11.48
CA VAL A 391 3.53 32.68 -10.75
C VAL A 391 2.78 33.65 -11.66
N TYR A 392 1.55 34.01 -11.28
CA TYR A 392 0.82 35.15 -11.82
C TYR A 392 1.09 36.39 -10.96
N GLY A 393 1.59 37.46 -11.57
CA GLY A 393 2.32 38.52 -10.88
C GLY A 393 3.82 38.26 -10.88
N THR A 394 4.59 38.95 -10.03
CA THR A 394 6.03 38.73 -9.85
C THR A 394 6.36 38.58 -8.37
N ALA A 395 7.14 37.56 -8.01
CA ALA A 395 7.53 37.32 -6.62
C ALA A 395 8.87 36.57 -6.55
N HIS A 396 9.57 36.71 -5.43
CA HIS A 396 10.59 35.73 -5.06
C HIS A 396 9.90 34.51 -4.45
N LEU A 397 10.37 33.32 -4.82
CA LEU A 397 10.01 32.04 -4.22
C LEU A 397 11.09 31.60 -3.24
N ILE A 398 10.65 31.13 -2.07
CA ILE A 398 11.44 30.47 -1.03
C ILE A 398 10.72 29.16 -0.73
N VAL A 399 11.41 28.02 -0.86
CA VAL A 399 10.82 26.70 -0.68
C VAL A 399 11.64 25.92 0.31
N ASP A 400 10.97 25.55 1.39
CA ASP A 400 11.51 24.71 2.45
C ASP A 400 10.80 23.34 2.41
N ILE A 401 11.52 22.24 2.67
CA ILE A 401 10.99 20.87 2.66
C ILE A 401 10.94 20.30 4.08
N ASN A 402 9.94 19.47 4.37
CA ASN A 402 9.76 18.82 5.68
C ASN A 402 9.42 17.32 5.59
N GLY A 403 9.19 16.78 4.40
CA GLY A 403 9.07 15.34 4.18
C GLY A 403 8.61 14.97 2.78
N TRP A 404 8.41 13.68 2.56
CA TRP A 404 7.97 13.13 1.28
C TRP A 404 7.12 11.88 1.45
N TYR A 405 6.46 11.47 0.38
CA TYR A 405 5.67 10.26 0.30
C TYR A 405 6.24 9.34 -0.79
N PRO A 406 6.46 8.04 -0.51
CA PRO A 406 6.93 7.11 -1.51
C PRO A 406 5.83 6.76 -2.51
N ARG A 407 6.26 6.31 -3.68
CA ARG A 407 5.41 5.92 -4.81
C ARG A 407 5.06 4.45 -4.74
N VAL A 408 3.79 4.13 -5.03
CA VAL A 408 3.33 2.75 -5.21
C VAL A 408 3.98 2.29 -6.50
N LYS A 409 4.87 1.31 -6.45
CA LYS A 409 5.50 0.76 -7.65
C LYS A 409 4.44 -0.02 -8.43
N ASP A 410 4.22 0.35 -9.69
CA ASP A 410 3.47 -0.53 -10.59
C ASP A 410 4.40 -1.71 -10.91
N VAL A 411 4.01 -2.91 -10.46
CA VAL A 411 4.86 -4.09 -10.53
C VAL A 411 4.56 -4.87 -11.81
N VAL A 412 5.60 -5.23 -12.55
CA VAL A 412 5.49 -6.11 -13.72
C VAL A 412 5.91 -7.52 -13.33
N VAL A 413 5.03 -8.49 -13.57
CA VAL A 413 5.33 -9.92 -13.42
C VAL A 413 5.41 -10.55 -14.81
N ALA A 414 6.59 -11.04 -15.18
CA ALA A 414 6.75 -11.84 -16.38
C ALA A 414 6.26 -13.27 -16.14
N VAL A 415 5.38 -13.74 -17.01
CA VAL A 415 4.93 -15.12 -17.07
C VAL A 415 5.66 -15.78 -18.24
N ILE A 416 6.75 -16.48 -17.94
CA ILE A 416 7.52 -17.24 -18.92
C ILE A 416 6.84 -18.60 -19.08
N ASP A 417 6.02 -18.75 -20.12
CA ASP A 417 5.07 -19.86 -20.27
C ASP A 417 4.63 -20.07 -21.74
N THR A 418 3.40 -20.55 -21.96
CA THR A 418 2.79 -20.88 -23.27
C THR A 418 2.30 -19.67 -24.08
N GLY A 419 2.32 -18.48 -23.49
CA GLY A 419 1.96 -17.23 -24.15
C GLY A 419 0.70 -16.57 -23.62
N ARG A 420 0.23 -15.57 -24.37
CA ARG A 420 -0.92 -14.73 -24.07
C ARG A 420 -2.17 -15.23 -24.80
N PRO A 421 -3.28 -15.48 -24.10
CA PRO A 421 -4.53 -15.88 -24.75
C PRO A 421 -5.16 -14.68 -25.48
N MET A 422 -4.84 -14.47 -26.75
CA MET A 422 -5.34 -13.35 -27.55
C MET A 422 -6.14 -13.81 -28.76
N PHE A 423 -7.29 -13.18 -29.03
CA PHE A 423 -8.08 -13.40 -30.24
C PHE A 423 -8.38 -12.07 -30.93
N ASN A 424 -7.86 -11.87 -32.15
CA ASN A 424 -7.98 -10.62 -32.91
C ASN A 424 -7.57 -9.37 -32.11
N GLY A 425 -6.49 -9.45 -31.33
CA GLY A 425 -6.01 -8.32 -30.51
C GLY A 425 -6.79 -8.11 -29.21
N ILE A 426 -7.72 -9.01 -28.86
CA ILE A 426 -8.58 -8.90 -27.68
C ILE A 426 -8.13 -9.93 -26.64
N ASP A 427 -7.95 -9.46 -25.41
CA ASP A 427 -7.67 -10.29 -24.23
C ASP A 427 -8.93 -10.90 -23.63
N HIS A 428 -8.70 -11.90 -22.78
CA HIS A 428 -9.65 -12.33 -21.77
C HIS A 428 -10.23 -11.10 -21.02
N PRO A 429 -11.56 -10.96 -20.85
CA PRO A 429 -12.19 -9.78 -20.26
C PRO A 429 -11.63 -9.40 -18.88
N ASP A 430 -11.27 -10.41 -18.10
CA ASP A 430 -10.65 -10.25 -16.78
C ASP A 430 -9.19 -9.78 -16.79
N MET A 431 -8.55 -9.75 -17.96
CA MET A 431 -7.16 -9.33 -18.13
C MET A 431 -7.05 -7.96 -18.82
N ILE A 432 -8.16 -7.33 -19.22
CA ILE A 432 -8.17 -6.03 -19.89
C ILE A 432 -7.51 -4.97 -18.98
N GLY A 433 -6.46 -4.35 -19.51
CA GLY A 433 -5.68 -3.34 -18.80
C GLY A 433 -4.71 -3.91 -17.76
N ARG A 434 -4.56 -5.23 -17.67
CA ARG A 434 -3.57 -5.92 -16.82
C ARG A 434 -2.35 -6.37 -17.60
N VAL A 435 -2.48 -6.57 -18.90
CA VAL A 435 -1.37 -7.05 -19.74
C VAL A 435 -0.51 -5.88 -20.24
N VAL A 436 0.80 -6.10 -20.31
CA VAL A 436 1.78 -5.26 -21.03
C VAL A 436 2.42 -6.10 -22.13
N ASP A 437 2.97 -5.43 -23.15
CA ASP A 437 3.53 -6.09 -24.33
C ASP A 437 4.62 -7.10 -23.94
N GLY A 438 4.48 -8.29 -24.52
CA GLY A 438 5.34 -9.43 -24.30
C GLY A 438 6.36 -9.65 -25.42
N TYR A 439 6.82 -10.89 -25.53
CA TYR A 439 7.58 -11.35 -26.69
C TYR A 439 7.44 -12.86 -26.82
N ASP A 440 7.45 -13.36 -28.05
CA ASP A 440 7.63 -14.78 -28.33
C ASP A 440 9.10 -15.11 -28.49
N LEU A 441 9.60 -15.96 -27.60
CA LEU A 441 10.96 -16.45 -27.56
C LEU A 441 11.03 -17.96 -27.76
N MET A 442 10.01 -18.56 -28.36
CA MET A 442 10.01 -19.97 -28.72
C MET A 442 10.68 -20.18 -30.08
N SER A 443 11.71 -21.04 -30.11
CA SER A 443 12.35 -21.45 -31.36
C SER A 443 11.57 -22.60 -32.02
N VAL A 444 11.42 -22.57 -33.35
CA VAL A 444 10.91 -23.73 -34.12
C VAL A 444 11.91 -24.87 -34.08
N SER A 445 11.58 -25.97 -33.41
CA SER A 445 12.49 -27.11 -33.21
C SER A 445 11.74 -28.44 -33.12
N VAL A 446 11.43 -29.04 -34.28
CA VAL A 446 10.62 -30.27 -34.39
C VAL A 446 11.07 -31.35 -33.37
N PRO A 447 10.16 -31.87 -32.52
CA PRO A 447 8.71 -31.71 -32.58
C PRO A 447 8.13 -30.49 -31.84
N ARG A 448 8.95 -29.62 -31.24
CA ARG A 448 8.52 -28.38 -30.59
C ARG A 448 8.14 -27.35 -31.63
N ASP A 449 6.90 -26.88 -31.55
CA ASP A 449 6.29 -26.02 -32.56
C ASP A 449 5.46 -24.91 -31.91
N PRO A 450 5.80 -23.63 -32.16
CA PRO A 450 5.01 -22.48 -31.72
C PRO A 450 3.69 -22.33 -32.51
N ARG A 451 3.53 -22.95 -33.68
CA ARG A 451 2.28 -23.00 -34.46
C ARG A 451 1.75 -21.63 -34.97
N ASP A 452 2.61 -20.65 -35.09
CA ASP A 452 2.40 -19.33 -35.73
C ASP A 452 3.04 -19.23 -37.11
N GLY A 453 4.12 -19.99 -37.35
CA GLY A 453 4.77 -20.11 -38.66
C GLY A 453 6.22 -19.62 -38.71
N ASP A 454 6.73 -19.09 -37.61
CA ASP A 454 8.11 -18.62 -37.43
C ASP A 454 8.65 -18.93 -36.02
N GLY A 455 9.86 -18.47 -35.72
CA GLY A 455 10.43 -18.49 -34.37
C GLY A 455 10.36 -17.09 -33.78
N TRP A 456 11.27 -16.74 -32.86
CA TRP A 456 11.19 -15.51 -32.06
C TRP A 456 10.64 -14.26 -32.77
N ASP A 457 9.56 -13.71 -32.24
CA ASP A 457 8.83 -12.59 -32.81
C ASP A 457 8.05 -11.82 -31.71
N ALA A 458 7.40 -10.72 -32.10
CA ALA A 458 6.75 -9.82 -31.14
C ALA A 458 5.29 -10.20 -30.82
N ASP A 459 4.75 -11.25 -31.42
CA ASP A 459 3.39 -11.73 -31.16
C ASP A 459 3.42 -12.87 -30.14
N GLU A 460 3.29 -12.53 -28.86
CA GLU A 460 3.33 -13.52 -27.77
C GLU A 460 2.08 -14.41 -27.66
N THR A 461 1.23 -14.47 -28.69
CA THR A 461 -0.04 -15.21 -28.67
C THR A 461 0.16 -16.70 -28.41
N ASP A 462 -0.59 -17.25 -27.46
CA ASP A 462 -0.71 -18.70 -27.30
C ASP A 462 -1.55 -19.26 -28.46
N ASN A 463 -0.89 -19.92 -29.41
CA ASN A 463 -1.53 -20.55 -30.57
C ASN A 463 -2.10 -21.95 -30.26
N GLY A 464 -2.02 -22.40 -29.00
CA GLY A 464 -2.49 -23.70 -28.53
C GLY A 464 -1.42 -24.78 -28.63
N ASP A 465 -1.10 -25.42 -27.51
CA ASP A 465 -0.06 -26.46 -27.39
C ASP A 465 -0.58 -27.90 -27.58
N TRP A 466 -1.81 -28.07 -28.06
CA TRP A 466 -2.42 -29.39 -28.33
C TRP A 466 -1.51 -30.33 -29.12
N GLU A 467 -1.70 -31.63 -28.97
CA GLU A 467 -0.83 -32.65 -29.56
C GLU A 467 -1.62 -33.74 -30.27
N THR A 468 -1.04 -34.27 -31.35
CA THR A 468 -1.53 -35.49 -32.01
C THR A 468 -0.80 -36.73 -31.49
N PRO A 469 -1.36 -37.95 -31.64
CA PRO A 469 -0.71 -39.16 -31.19
C PRO A 469 0.68 -39.34 -31.83
N GLY A 470 1.69 -39.58 -30.99
CA GLY A 470 3.08 -39.77 -31.41
C GLY A 470 3.85 -38.50 -31.76
N GLN A 471 3.22 -37.31 -31.71
CA GLN A 471 3.86 -36.05 -32.08
C GLN A 471 5.08 -35.73 -31.23
N CYS A 472 4.97 -35.93 -29.91
CA CYS A 472 6.03 -35.59 -28.95
C CYS A 472 6.90 -36.80 -28.58
N GLY A 473 6.95 -37.79 -29.47
CA GLY A 473 7.71 -39.02 -29.31
C GLY A 473 6.84 -40.27 -29.39
N SER A 474 7.48 -41.40 -29.68
CA SER A 474 6.79 -42.69 -29.81
C SER A 474 6.01 -43.03 -28.54
N GLY A 475 4.70 -43.17 -28.67
CA GLY A 475 3.80 -43.51 -27.56
C GLY A 475 3.14 -42.31 -26.86
N SER A 476 3.42 -41.06 -27.27
CA SER A 476 2.68 -39.90 -26.76
C SER A 476 1.22 -39.95 -27.21
N GLY A 477 0.29 -39.64 -26.31
CA GLY A 477 -1.15 -39.54 -26.61
C GLY A 477 -1.50 -38.22 -27.31
N ALA A 478 -2.75 -38.09 -27.75
CA ALA A 478 -3.30 -36.78 -28.12
C ALA A 478 -3.65 -35.98 -26.86
N SER A 479 -3.52 -34.66 -26.93
CA SER A 479 -3.88 -33.73 -25.85
C SER A 479 -4.56 -32.48 -26.41
N HIS A 480 -5.42 -31.86 -25.61
CA HIS A 480 -6.00 -30.55 -25.93
C HIS A 480 -5.09 -29.43 -25.43
N SER A 481 -5.28 -28.24 -26.00
CA SER A 481 -4.54 -27.05 -25.62
C SER A 481 -4.72 -26.78 -24.12
N SER A 482 -3.60 -26.52 -23.45
CA SER A 482 -3.54 -26.35 -22.02
C SER A 482 -4.04 -24.97 -21.59
N TRP A 483 -3.81 -23.94 -22.40
CA TRP A 483 -3.98 -22.52 -22.04
C TRP A 483 -3.28 -22.22 -20.71
N HIS A 484 -2.10 -22.78 -20.52
CA HIS A 484 -1.42 -22.83 -19.24
C HIS A 484 -0.99 -21.44 -18.78
N GLY A 485 -0.41 -20.64 -19.67
CA GLY A 485 0.06 -19.28 -19.42
C GLY A 485 -1.10 -18.32 -19.11
N ALA A 486 -2.25 -18.54 -19.75
CA ALA A 486 -3.50 -17.84 -19.43
C ALA A 486 -3.95 -18.09 -17.98
N HIS A 487 -3.90 -19.35 -17.53
CA HIS A 487 -4.31 -19.74 -16.19
C HIS A 487 -3.37 -19.18 -15.13
N VAL A 488 -2.06 -19.29 -15.37
CA VAL A 488 -1.00 -18.73 -14.52
C VAL A 488 -1.13 -17.20 -14.40
N ALA A 489 -1.33 -16.49 -15.51
CA ALA A 489 -1.49 -15.04 -15.52
C ALA A 489 -2.72 -14.56 -14.74
N GLY A 490 -3.84 -15.26 -14.83
CA GLY A 490 -5.07 -14.93 -14.09
C GLY A 490 -4.89 -15.01 -12.57
N ILE A 491 -4.14 -16.01 -12.07
CA ILE A 491 -3.84 -16.15 -10.64
C ILE A 491 -3.04 -14.93 -10.15
N ILE A 492 -2.06 -14.50 -10.93
CA ILE A 492 -1.18 -13.38 -10.59
C ILE A 492 -1.95 -12.06 -10.61
N GLY A 493 -2.71 -11.79 -11.67
CA GLY A 493 -3.10 -10.42 -12.00
C GLY A 493 -4.43 -10.24 -12.73
N ALA A 494 -5.37 -11.18 -12.66
CA ALA A 494 -6.74 -10.90 -13.08
C ALA A 494 -7.30 -9.65 -12.38
N ARG A 495 -8.15 -8.91 -13.09
CA ARG A 495 -8.68 -7.62 -12.66
C ARG A 495 -9.80 -7.82 -11.63
N SER A 496 -9.42 -7.82 -10.38
CA SER A 496 -10.37 -7.84 -9.28
C SER A 496 -11.24 -6.58 -9.20
N ASN A 497 -12.42 -6.73 -8.61
CA ASN A 497 -13.44 -5.71 -8.38
C ASN A 497 -14.03 -5.07 -9.65
N ASN A 498 -14.04 -5.80 -10.76
CA ASN A 498 -14.61 -5.32 -12.03
C ASN A 498 -16.03 -5.86 -12.29
N GLY A 499 -16.55 -6.73 -11.42
CA GLY A 499 -17.85 -7.40 -11.58
C GLY A 499 -17.86 -8.52 -12.62
N VAL A 500 -16.70 -9.04 -13.00
CA VAL A 500 -16.50 -10.09 -14.01
C VAL A 500 -15.63 -11.17 -13.40
N GLY A 501 -15.98 -12.44 -13.61
CA GLY A 501 -15.08 -13.55 -13.35
C GLY A 501 -14.47 -13.62 -11.96
N ILE A 502 -13.14 -13.67 -11.93
CA ILE A 502 -12.31 -14.01 -10.77
C ILE A 502 -11.55 -12.78 -10.24
N ALA A 503 -11.02 -12.91 -9.03
CA ALA A 503 -9.97 -12.04 -8.54
C ALA A 503 -8.58 -12.58 -8.91
N GLY A 504 -7.65 -11.67 -9.24
CA GLY A 504 -6.21 -11.95 -9.28
C GLY A 504 -5.51 -11.41 -8.04
N ILE A 505 -4.44 -12.05 -7.58
CA ILE A 505 -3.76 -11.68 -6.31
C ILE A 505 -3.25 -10.24 -6.33
N GLY A 506 -2.62 -9.83 -7.43
CA GLY A 506 -2.01 -8.52 -7.61
C GLY A 506 -3.01 -7.42 -7.97
N LEU A 507 -3.29 -6.52 -7.03
CA LEU A 507 -4.26 -5.43 -7.23
C LEU A 507 -3.82 -4.40 -8.26
N ARG A 508 -2.51 -4.19 -8.44
CA ARG A 508 -1.94 -3.20 -9.37
C ARG A 508 -0.89 -3.80 -10.32
N THR A 509 -0.79 -5.12 -10.31
CA THR A 509 0.19 -5.87 -11.06
C THR A 509 -0.14 -5.85 -12.55
N LYS A 510 0.91 -5.69 -13.35
CA LYS A 510 0.90 -5.89 -14.78
C LYS A 510 1.52 -7.25 -15.10
N VAL A 511 0.95 -7.95 -16.06
CA VAL A 511 1.45 -9.26 -16.51
C VAL A 511 2.10 -9.08 -17.88
N GLN A 512 3.35 -9.50 -17.99
CA GLN A 512 4.08 -9.59 -19.27
C GLN A 512 4.14 -11.06 -19.67
N HIS A 513 3.48 -11.44 -20.76
CA HIS A 513 3.60 -12.80 -21.27
C HIS A 513 4.91 -12.93 -22.05
N VAL A 514 5.73 -13.93 -21.71
CA VAL A 514 6.94 -14.25 -22.45
C VAL A 514 6.84 -15.70 -22.89
N ARG A 515 6.56 -15.90 -24.17
CA ARG A 515 6.21 -17.21 -24.70
C ARG A 515 7.47 -18.02 -24.98
N VAL A 516 7.59 -19.21 -24.39
CA VAL A 516 8.71 -20.15 -24.60
C VAL A 516 8.24 -21.60 -24.72
N LEU A 517 6.95 -21.84 -24.53
CA LEU A 517 6.32 -23.16 -24.60
C LEU A 517 5.25 -23.18 -25.68
N GLY A 518 5.17 -24.30 -26.38
CA GLY A 518 4.14 -24.60 -27.35
C GLY A 518 3.94 -26.11 -27.39
N SER A 519 3.62 -26.65 -28.56
CA SER A 519 3.42 -28.10 -28.69
C SER A 519 4.68 -28.86 -28.29
N CYS A 520 4.54 -29.94 -27.52
CA CYS A 520 5.65 -30.71 -26.95
C CYS A 520 6.55 -29.97 -25.93
N GLY A 521 6.24 -28.73 -25.55
CA GLY A 521 7.02 -27.90 -24.62
C GLY A 521 8.02 -26.97 -25.32
N GLY A 522 9.11 -26.61 -24.63
CA GLY A 522 10.11 -25.64 -25.10
C GLY A 522 11.56 -26.10 -24.90
N THR A 523 12.50 -25.22 -25.20
CA THR A 523 13.94 -25.48 -25.03
C THR A 523 14.51 -24.68 -23.84
N THR A 524 15.48 -25.24 -23.12
CA THR A 524 16.16 -24.51 -22.04
C THR A 524 16.88 -23.26 -22.57
N SER A 525 17.40 -23.30 -23.80
CA SER A 525 18.01 -22.12 -24.43
C SER A 525 17.04 -20.95 -24.59
N ASP A 526 15.80 -21.22 -24.99
CA ASP A 526 14.75 -20.20 -25.11
C ASP A 526 14.38 -19.64 -23.72
N VAL A 527 14.27 -20.51 -22.70
CA VAL A 527 14.02 -20.09 -21.31
C VAL A 527 15.14 -19.19 -20.78
N VAL A 528 16.41 -19.52 -21.05
CA VAL A 528 17.58 -18.71 -20.67
C VAL A 528 17.51 -17.31 -21.26
N VAL A 529 17.15 -17.22 -22.54
CA VAL A 529 16.98 -15.95 -23.26
C VAL A 529 15.82 -15.15 -22.67
N ALA A 530 14.69 -15.81 -22.42
CA ALA A 530 13.50 -15.22 -21.83
C ALA A 530 13.74 -14.65 -20.44
N ILE A 531 14.45 -15.37 -19.55
CA ILE A 531 14.81 -14.85 -18.22
C ILE A 531 15.59 -13.55 -18.34
N ARG A 532 16.59 -13.49 -19.24
CA ARG A 532 17.41 -12.29 -19.41
C ARG A 532 16.60 -11.13 -19.99
N TRP A 533 15.83 -11.38 -21.03
CA TRP A 533 15.02 -10.34 -21.69
C TRP A 533 13.91 -9.82 -20.78
N ALA A 534 13.22 -10.71 -20.06
CA ALA A 534 12.20 -10.35 -19.08
C ALA A 534 12.79 -9.45 -17.98
N ALA A 535 14.01 -9.74 -17.50
CA ALA A 535 14.72 -8.89 -16.53
C ALA A 535 15.24 -7.55 -17.10
N GLY A 536 14.94 -7.22 -18.37
CA GLY A 536 15.40 -5.99 -19.01
C GLY A 536 16.84 -6.00 -19.48
N LEU A 537 17.52 -7.15 -19.44
CA LEU A 537 18.88 -7.27 -19.94
C LEU A 537 18.90 -7.22 -21.47
N VAL A 538 19.94 -6.60 -22.03
CA VAL A 538 20.14 -6.55 -23.47
C VAL A 538 20.48 -7.94 -23.99
N VAL A 539 19.70 -8.40 -24.97
CA VAL A 539 19.92 -9.66 -25.67
C VAL A 539 20.11 -9.38 -27.16
N SER A 540 21.18 -9.91 -27.74
CA SER A 540 21.48 -9.72 -29.16
C SER A 540 20.37 -10.26 -30.04
N GLY A 541 19.89 -9.43 -30.98
CA GLY A 541 18.81 -9.79 -31.91
C GLY A 541 17.41 -9.51 -31.41
N LEU A 542 17.24 -9.08 -30.15
CA LEU A 542 15.95 -8.70 -29.58
C LEU A 542 15.88 -7.18 -29.34
N PRO A 543 14.69 -6.56 -29.46
CA PRO A 543 14.49 -5.21 -28.98
C PRO A 543 14.67 -5.15 -27.45
N ALA A 544 15.02 -3.98 -26.93
CA ALA A 544 15.03 -3.77 -25.48
C ALA A 544 13.60 -3.92 -24.93
N ASN A 545 13.46 -4.63 -23.81
CA ASN A 545 12.17 -4.78 -23.13
C ASN A 545 11.75 -3.42 -22.52
N PRO A 546 10.63 -2.82 -22.94
CA PRO A 546 10.18 -1.53 -22.43
C PRO A 546 9.61 -1.61 -21.00
N THR A 547 9.26 -2.82 -20.54
CA THR A 547 8.69 -3.08 -19.22
C THR A 547 9.41 -4.26 -18.55
N PRO A 548 10.68 -4.09 -18.12
CA PRO A 548 11.40 -5.11 -17.36
C PRO A 548 10.60 -5.60 -16.15
N ALA A 549 10.61 -6.91 -15.94
CA ALA A 549 9.84 -7.57 -14.90
C ALA A 549 10.54 -7.49 -13.54
N ASP A 550 9.77 -7.13 -12.52
CA ASP A 550 10.22 -7.18 -11.13
C ASP A 550 10.12 -8.59 -10.55
N VAL A 551 9.20 -9.41 -11.07
CA VAL A 551 9.06 -10.82 -10.71
C VAL A 551 8.98 -11.65 -11.98
N ILE A 552 9.70 -12.75 -12.03
CA ILE A 552 9.69 -13.72 -13.12
C ILE A 552 9.07 -15.02 -12.59
N ASN A 553 7.90 -15.38 -13.09
CA ASN A 553 7.24 -16.63 -12.78
C ASN A 553 7.52 -17.68 -13.87
N LEU A 554 8.14 -18.78 -13.46
CA LEU A 554 8.44 -19.95 -14.27
C LEU A 554 7.60 -21.14 -13.77
N SER A 555 6.38 -21.24 -14.26
CA SER A 555 5.48 -22.38 -13.99
C SER A 555 5.80 -23.58 -14.89
N LEU A 556 7.08 -23.85 -15.08
CA LEU A 556 7.64 -24.84 -15.99
C LEU A 556 8.81 -25.59 -15.35
N GLY A 557 9.25 -26.67 -15.99
CA GLY A 557 10.45 -27.38 -15.58
C GLY A 557 10.59 -28.72 -16.26
N GLY A 558 11.76 -29.33 -16.08
CA GLY A 558 12.08 -30.63 -16.66
C GLY A 558 13.18 -31.36 -15.89
N PRO A 559 13.36 -32.67 -16.15
CA PRO A 559 14.43 -33.43 -15.53
C PRO A 559 15.79 -32.90 -16.01
N GLY A 560 16.73 -32.71 -15.08
CA GLY A 560 18.05 -32.19 -15.41
C GLY A 560 18.64 -31.32 -14.29
N THR A 561 19.96 -31.18 -14.32
CA THR A 561 20.68 -30.21 -13.48
C THR A 561 20.47 -28.80 -14.03
N CYS A 562 20.40 -27.81 -13.14
CA CYS A 562 20.52 -26.42 -13.53
C CYS A 562 21.82 -26.21 -14.32
N SER A 563 21.69 -25.79 -15.58
CA SER A 563 22.86 -25.57 -16.45
C SER A 563 23.60 -24.29 -16.09
N GLU A 564 24.89 -24.16 -16.43
CA GLU A 564 25.65 -22.92 -16.19
C GLU A 564 25.00 -21.71 -16.86
N SER A 565 24.45 -21.87 -18.06
CA SER A 565 23.74 -20.81 -18.79
C SER A 565 22.44 -20.39 -18.09
N GLU A 566 21.70 -21.35 -17.54
CA GLU A 566 20.46 -21.11 -16.79
C GLU A 566 20.74 -20.43 -15.46
N GLN A 567 21.71 -20.94 -14.70
CA GLN A 567 22.14 -20.30 -13.46
C GLN A 567 22.67 -18.88 -13.70
N SER A 568 23.44 -18.67 -14.77
CA SER A 568 23.95 -17.34 -15.14
C SER A 568 22.82 -16.37 -15.50
N ALA A 569 21.79 -16.83 -16.20
CA ALA A 569 20.63 -15.99 -16.52
C ALA A 569 19.83 -15.62 -15.27
N ILE A 570 19.60 -16.58 -14.36
CA ILE A 570 18.91 -16.34 -13.09
C ILE A 570 19.70 -15.34 -12.24
N ASN A 571 21.01 -15.54 -12.09
CA ASN A 571 21.85 -14.62 -11.32
C ASN A 571 21.84 -13.20 -11.91
N ALA A 572 21.92 -13.08 -13.24
CA ALA A 572 21.88 -11.78 -13.90
C ALA A 572 20.51 -11.10 -13.77
N ALA A 573 19.41 -11.87 -13.78
CA ALA A 573 18.08 -11.34 -13.53
C ALA A 573 17.93 -10.83 -12.08
N VAL A 574 18.42 -11.58 -11.10
CA VAL A 574 18.42 -11.17 -9.69
C VAL A 574 19.30 -9.95 -9.44
N GLU A 575 20.48 -9.88 -10.07
CA GLU A 575 21.35 -8.71 -10.01
C GLU A 575 20.72 -7.46 -10.66
N ALA A 576 19.90 -7.64 -11.69
CA ALA A 576 19.09 -6.59 -12.30
C ALA A 576 17.87 -6.17 -11.44
N GLY A 577 17.59 -6.89 -10.35
CA GLY A 577 16.51 -6.59 -9.41
C GLY A 577 15.24 -7.44 -9.58
N SER A 578 15.23 -8.44 -10.48
CA SER A 578 14.10 -9.35 -10.65
C SER A 578 14.10 -10.48 -9.62
N ILE A 579 12.93 -10.83 -9.12
CA ILE A 579 12.72 -11.97 -8.20
C ILE A 579 12.25 -13.18 -9.02
N VAL A 580 12.90 -14.33 -8.87
CA VAL A 580 12.63 -15.52 -9.72
C VAL A 580 11.88 -16.58 -8.93
N VAL A 581 10.64 -16.87 -9.34
CA VAL A 581 9.75 -17.86 -8.71
C VAL A 581 9.56 -19.05 -9.63
N VAL A 582 9.75 -20.27 -9.14
CA VAL A 582 9.73 -21.49 -9.94
C VAL A 582 8.82 -22.55 -9.34
N ALA A 583 8.13 -23.31 -10.19
CA ALA A 583 7.36 -24.47 -9.76
C ALA A 583 8.30 -25.64 -9.39
N ALA A 584 8.02 -26.34 -8.27
CA ALA A 584 8.84 -27.47 -7.84
C ALA A 584 8.77 -28.69 -8.79
N GLY A 585 7.70 -28.81 -9.57
CA GLY A 585 7.44 -29.93 -10.49
C GLY A 585 6.44 -30.96 -9.92
N ASN A 586 5.94 -31.84 -10.79
CA ASN A 586 4.73 -32.63 -10.56
C ASN A 586 4.96 -34.16 -10.63
N ASN A 587 6.10 -34.67 -10.14
CA ASN A 587 6.46 -36.09 -10.20
C ASN A 587 6.45 -36.81 -8.83
N GLY A 588 6.11 -36.11 -7.75
CA GLY A 588 6.17 -36.64 -6.38
C GLY A 588 7.61 -36.98 -5.96
N ALA A 589 8.59 -36.28 -6.53
CA ALA A 589 10.01 -36.58 -6.35
C ALA A 589 10.66 -35.69 -5.28
N ASN A 590 11.68 -36.23 -4.62
CA ASN A 590 12.49 -35.50 -3.65
C ASN A 590 13.64 -34.76 -4.36
N LEU A 591 13.58 -33.44 -4.42
CA LEU A 591 14.55 -32.56 -5.07
C LEU A 591 15.92 -32.51 -4.38
N GLY A 592 16.05 -33.10 -3.18
CA GLY A 592 17.35 -33.39 -2.57
C GLY A 592 18.03 -34.63 -3.15
N GLN A 593 17.33 -35.41 -3.99
CA GLN A 593 17.81 -36.69 -4.56
C GLN A 593 17.71 -36.74 -6.08
N VAL A 594 16.82 -35.95 -6.69
CA VAL A 594 16.66 -35.85 -8.13
C VAL A 594 16.89 -34.42 -8.61
N ASN A 595 17.40 -34.30 -9.83
CA ASN A 595 17.64 -33.00 -10.45
C ASN A 595 16.46 -32.64 -11.35
N VAL A 596 15.81 -31.52 -11.04
CA VAL A 596 14.73 -30.91 -11.82
C VAL A 596 15.04 -29.43 -11.94
N SER A 597 15.22 -28.94 -13.17
CA SER A 597 15.52 -27.54 -13.47
C SER A 597 14.26 -26.82 -13.94
N PRO A 598 14.02 -25.54 -13.56
CA PRO A 598 14.89 -24.65 -12.76
C PRO A 598 14.77 -24.80 -11.24
N ALA A 599 13.94 -25.72 -10.73
CA ALA A 599 13.67 -25.88 -9.30
C ALA A 599 14.90 -26.20 -8.42
N ASN A 600 16.00 -26.68 -9.01
CA ASN A 600 17.25 -26.97 -8.31
C ASN A 600 18.34 -25.91 -8.50
N CYS A 601 18.08 -24.84 -9.26
CA CYS A 601 18.98 -23.70 -9.38
C CYS A 601 19.11 -22.95 -8.05
N ASP A 602 20.17 -22.17 -7.90
CA ASP A 602 20.30 -21.20 -6.81
C ASP A 602 19.59 -19.89 -7.17
N ASN A 603 19.30 -19.05 -6.17
CA ASN A 603 18.62 -17.75 -6.30
C ASN A 603 17.17 -17.80 -6.84
N VAL A 604 16.53 -18.96 -6.82
CA VAL A 604 15.10 -19.12 -7.15
C VAL A 604 14.27 -19.42 -5.91
N ILE A 605 13.02 -18.97 -5.91
CA ILE A 605 12.02 -19.32 -4.90
C ILE A 605 11.23 -20.51 -5.43
N THR A 606 11.62 -21.71 -5.01
CA THR A 606 10.99 -22.98 -5.44
C THR A 606 9.74 -23.29 -4.63
N VAL A 607 8.60 -23.46 -5.32
CA VAL A 607 7.27 -23.55 -4.70
C VAL A 607 6.65 -24.95 -4.84
N ALA A 608 6.39 -25.60 -3.70
CA ALA A 608 5.61 -26.84 -3.64
C ALA A 608 4.09 -26.57 -3.63
N GLY A 609 3.31 -27.57 -4.02
CA GLY A 609 1.86 -27.48 -4.13
C GLY A 609 1.11 -28.23 -3.04
N THR A 610 0.11 -27.57 -2.45
CA THR A 610 -0.75 -28.14 -1.39
C THR A 610 -2.21 -28.28 -1.80
N GLU A 611 -2.92 -29.12 -1.05
CA GLU A 611 -4.38 -29.28 -1.10
C GLU A 611 -5.07 -28.36 -0.09
N SER A 612 -6.42 -28.30 -0.13
CA SER A 612 -7.21 -27.46 0.78
C SER A 612 -7.10 -27.84 2.26
N ASN A 613 -6.68 -29.07 2.56
CA ASN A 613 -6.37 -29.52 3.92
C ASN A 613 -4.90 -29.26 4.32
N GLY A 614 -4.14 -28.52 3.51
CA GLY A 614 -2.73 -28.20 3.75
C GLY A 614 -1.75 -29.37 3.61
N SER A 615 -2.21 -30.53 3.11
CA SER A 615 -1.33 -31.65 2.73
C SER A 615 -0.62 -31.39 1.41
N ARG A 616 0.54 -32.02 1.22
CA ARG A 616 1.23 -32.03 -0.07
C ARG A 616 0.33 -32.66 -1.12
N LEU A 617 0.21 -32.02 -2.29
CA LEU A 617 -0.27 -32.71 -3.48
C LEU A 617 0.59 -33.95 -3.71
N LEU A 618 -0.02 -35.12 -3.88
CA LEU A 618 0.74 -36.37 -4.08
C LEU A 618 1.80 -36.22 -5.20
N ALA A 619 1.44 -35.52 -6.27
CA ALA A 619 2.30 -35.22 -7.40
C ALA A 619 3.31 -34.09 -7.16
N SER A 620 3.13 -33.20 -6.18
CA SER A 620 4.11 -32.12 -5.95
C SER A 620 5.46 -32.71 -5.56
N ASN A 621 6.52 -32.29 -6.24
CA ASN A 621 7.88 -32.49 -5.77
C ASN A 621 8.08 -31.79 -4.41
N PHE A 622 9.07 -32.26 -3.65
CA PHE A 622 9.33 -31.86 -2.27
C PHE A 622 10.83 -31.96 -1.96
N GLY A 623 11.24 -31.67 -0.73
CA GLY A 623 12.61 -31.84 -0.26
C GLY A 623 13.39 -30.54 -0.18
N SER A 624 14.69 -30.64 0.12
CA SER A 624 15.53 -29.53 0.61
C SER A 624 15.76 -28.36 -0.35
N LYS A 625 15.27 -28.46 -1.60
CA LYS A 625 15.31 -27.37 -2.59
C LYS A 625 14.01 -26.58 -2.66
N VAL A 626 12.95 -27.02 -1.94
CA VAL A 626 11.70 -26.27 -1.83
C VAL A 626 11.83 -25.23 -0.73
N GLU A 627 11.49 -23.99 -1.05
CA GLU A 627 11.58 -22.87 -0.12
C GLU A 627 10.26 -22.62 0.64
N ILE A 628 9.13 -22.77 -0.05
CA ILE A 628 7.78 -22.53 0.48
C ILE A 628 6.74 -23.39 -0.26
N ALA A 629 5.56 -23.57 0.33
CA ALA A 629 4.41 -24.19 -0.32
C ALA A 629 3.28 -23.19 -0.54
N ALA A 630 2.45 -23.42 -1.56
CA ALA A 630 1.21 -22.68 -1.79
C ALA A 630 0.12 -23.61 -2.34
N PRO A 631 -1.17 -23.22 -2.26
CA PRO A 631 -2.26 -23.98 -2.85
C PRO A 631 -2.00 -24.35 -4.31
N GLY A 632 -2.23 -25.61 -4.67
CA GLY A 632 -2.03 -26.11 -6.03
C GLY A 632 -3.12 -27.06 -6.51
N ARG A 633 -4.11 -27.40 -5.67
CA ARG A 633 -5.23 -28.30 -6.02
C ARG A 633 -6.46 -27.51 -6.43
N ASN A 634 -7.06 -27.83 -7.57
CA ASN A 634 -8.32 -27.21 -8.01
C ASN A 634 -8.28 -25.68 -7.89
N ILE A 635 -7.29 -25.06 -8.54
CA ILE A 635 -7.11 -23.62 -8.54
C ILE A 635 -7.87 -23.06 -9.74
N TYR A 636 -8.83 -22.19 -9.47
CA TYR A 636 -9.73 -21.62 -10.46
C TYR A 636 -9.14 -20.34 -11.04
N SER A 637 -8.95 -20.30 -12.37
CA SER A 637 -8.37 -19.15 -13.07
C SER A 637 -8.81 -19.08 -14.54
N THR A 638 -8.39 -18.02 -15.23
CA THR A 638 -8.72 -17.69 -16.63
C THR A 638 -8.14 -18.69 -17.64
N VAL A 639 -8.91 -19.07 -18.65
CA VAL A 639 -8.49 -19.89 -19.81
C VAL A 639 -9.29 -19.51 -21.06
N ILE A 640 -9.06 -20.21 -22.16
CA ILE A 640 -9.96 -20.23 -23.32
C ILE A 640 -10.65 -21.59 -23.36
N ASP A 641 -11.97 -21.63 -23.57
CA ASP A 641 -12.69 -22.87 -23.87
C ASP A 641 -12.53 -23.22 -25.36
N SER A 642 -11.35 -23.74 -25.67
CA SER A 642 -10.96 -24.22 -26.98
C SER A 642 -9.96 -25.36 -26.86
N GLN A 643 -10.07 -26.34 -27.73
CA GLN A 643 -9.16 -27.49 -27.72
C GLN A 643 -7.89 -27.25 -28.52
N THR A 644 -7.87 -26.29 -29.44
CA THR A 644 -6.82 -26.22 -30.47
C THR A 644 -6.32 -24.84 -30.84
N SER A 645 -7.18 -23.82 -30.88
CA SER A 645 -6.80 -22.50 -31.38
C SER A 645 -7.36 -21.38 -30.52
N PRO A 646 -6.69 -20.22 -30.46
CA PRO A 646 -7.22 -19.08 -29.74
C PRO A 646 -8.53 -18.64 -30.40
N VAL A 647 -9.57 -18.51 -29.60
CA VAL A 647 -10.91 -18.06 -29.98
C VAL A 647 -11.45 -17.18 -28.88
N ALA A 648 -12.35 -16.24 -29.20
CA ALA A 648 -13.04 -15.42 -28.19
C ALA A 648 -14.12 -16.21 -27.42
N ASN A 649 -13.79 -17.41 -26.95
CA ASN A 649 -14.58 -18.20 -26.01
C ASN A 649 -13.89 -18.19 -24.65
N TRP A 650 -13.86 -17.01 -24.03
CA TRP A 650 -13.21 -16.75 -22.75
C TRP A 650 -13.88 -17.54 -21.62
N TRP A 651 -13.08 -18.20 -20.78
CA TRP A 651 -13.61 -19.15 -19.79
C TRP A 651 -12.75 -19.21 -18.53
N TYR A 652 -13.21 -19.97 -17.54
CA TYR A 652 -12.53 -20.20 -16.28
C TYR A 652 -12.47 -21.69 -15.95
N GLN A 653 -11.34 -22.19 -15.47
CA GLN A 653 -11.15 -23.61 -15.21
C GLN A 653 -10.33 -23.88 -13.95
N ASN A 654 -10.66 -24.97 -13.27
CA ASN A 654 -9.81 -25.55 -12.23
C ASN A 654 -8.63 -26.31 -12.85
N LYS A 655 -7.41 -25.93 -12.48
CA LYS A 655 -6.20 -26.72 -12.77
C LYS A 655 -5.50 -27.14 -11.48
N THR A 656 -4.67 -28.18 -11.57
CA THR A 656 -3.93 -28.73 -10.44
C THR A 656 -2.46 -28.92 -10.79
N GLY A 657 -1.57 -28.43 -9.94
CA GLY A 657 -0.12 -28.60 -10.06
C GLY A 657 0.66 -27.50 -9.34
N THR A 658 1.96 -27.73 -9.16
CA THR A 658 2.90 -26.70 -8.66
C THR A 658 2.95 -25.47 -9.57
N SER A 659 2.59 -25.62 -10.84
CA SER A 659 2.39 -24.54 -11.80
C SER A 659 1.30 -23.53 -11.41
N MET A 660 0.35 -23.91 -10.54
CA MET A 660 -0.64 -22.99 -9.97
C MET A 660 -0.20 -22.43 -8.61
N SER A 661 0.77 -23.07 -7.95
CA SER A 661 1.33 -22.64 -6.67
C SER A 661 2.38 -21.55 -6.85
N ALA A 662 3.27 -21.68 -7.85
CA ALA A 662 4.25 -20.66 -8.22
C ALA A 662 3.63 -19.26 -8.47
N PRO A 663 2.56 -19.12 -9.29
CA PRO A 663 1.94 -17.81 -9.53
C PRO A 663 1.25 -17.24 -8.29
N ALA A 664 0.83 -18.09 -7.33
CA ALA A 664 0.30 -17.58 -6.07
C ALA A 664 1.40 -16.84 -5.28
N VAL A 665 2.60 -17.42 -5.22
CA VAL A 665 3.78 -16.78 -4.60
C VAL A 665 4.18 -15.53 -5.39
N ALA A 666 4.28 -15.60 -6.72
CA ALA A 666 4.62 -14.44 -7.55
C ALA A 666 3.61 -13.29 -7.39
N GLY A 667 2.32 -13.60 -7.29
CA GLY A 667 1.26 -12.63 -7.00
C GLY A 667 1.44 -11.95 -5.63
N VAL A 668 1.74 -12.70 -4.57
CA VAL A 668 1.96 -12.12 -3.24
C VAL A 668 3.23 -11.26 -3.22
N ILE A 669 4.31 -11.70 -3.88
CA ILE A 669 5.53 -10.91 -4.04
C ILE A 669 5.22 -9.60 -4.76
N SER A 670 4.34 -9.61 -5.76
CA SER A 670 3.94 -8.36 -6.42
C SER A 670 3.22 -7.39 -5.48
N LEU A 671 2.43 -7.88 -4.53
CA LEU A 671 1.82 -7.04 -3.48
C LEU A 671 2.88 -6.48 -2.52
N MET A 672 3.85 -7.30 -2.13
CA MET A 672 4.99 -6.85 -1.30
C MET A 672 5.76 -5.73 -2.01
N LEU A 673 6.05 -5.90 -3.31
CA LEU A 673 6.75 -4.91 -4.12
C LEU A 673 5.91 -3.66 -4.45
N ASN A 674 4.58 -3.78 -4.51
CA ASN A 674 3.70 -2.61 -4.61
C ASN A 674 3.84 -1.73 -3.34
N ASN A 675 4.08 -2.34 -2.17
CA ASN A 675 4.29 -1.63 -0.91
C ASN A 675 5.72 -1.11 -0.78
N ASP A 676 6.72 -1.97 -1.02
CA ASP A 676 8.13 -1.61 -1.04
C ASP A 676 8.83 -2.17 -2.29
N GLY A 677 9.05 -1.30 -3.27
CA GLY A 677 9.68 -1.66 -4.53
C GLY A 677 11.19 -1.89 -4.46
N THR A 678 11.81 -1.77 -3.28
CA THR A 678 13.26 -1.93 -3.06
C THR A 678 13.65 -3.32 -2.55
N LEU A 679 12.66 -4.14 -2.14
CA LEU A 679 12.92 -5.48 -1.62
C LEU A 679 13.70 -6.34 -2.61
N THR A 680 14.78 -6.93 -2.12
CA THR A 680 15.61 -7.88 -2.86
C THR A 680 15.02 -9.29 -2.84
N ASN A 681 15.49 -10.15 -3.73
CA ASN A 681 15.13 -11.57 -3.78
C ASN A 681 15.30 -12.28 -2.42
N GLN A 682 16.37 -11.95 -1.68
CA GLN A 682 16.66 -12.57 -0.38
C GLN A 682 15.77 -12.04 0.74
N GLU A 683 15.49 -10.73 0.78
CA GLU A 683 14.58 -10.14 1.77
C GLU A 683 13.16 -10.66 1.59
N VAL A 684 12.68 -10.73 0.34
CA VAL A 684 11.38 -11.31 0.02
C VAL A 684 11.30 -12.77 0.46
N LEU A 685 12.29 -13.60 0.13
CA LEU A 685 12.32 -14.99 0.55
C LEU A 685 12.27 -15.12 2.08
N GLY A 686 13.07 -14.33 2.81
CA GLY A 686 13.08 -14.31 4.27
C GLY A 686 11.72 -13.96 4.88
N ILE A 687 11.04 -12.94 4.35
CA ILE A 687 9.69 -12.57 4.78
C ILE A 687 8.69 -13.68 4.49
N LEU A 688 8.68 -14.23 3.28
CA LEU A 688 7.78 -15.32 2.91
C LEU A 688 7.95 -16.54 3.83
N GLN A 689 9.18 -16.91 4.17
CA GLN A 689 9.46 -18.05 5.04
C GLN A 689 9.06 -17.81 6.50
N THR A 690 9.34 -16.62 7.03
CA THR A 690 9.06 -16.29 8.44
C THR A 690 7.57 -16.08 8.71
N THR A 691 6.82 -15.63 7.71
CA THR A 691 5.38 -15.36 7.79
C THR A 691 4.50 -16.52 7.33
N ALA A 692 5.08 -17.61 6.83
CA ALA A 692 4.31 -18.73 6.31
C ALA A 692 3.42 -19.35 7.38
N SER A 693 2.16 -19.66 7.01
CA SER A 693 1.27 -20.43 7.86
C SER A 693 1.85 -21.83 8.11
N PRO A 694 1.80 -22.35 9.35
CA PRO A 694 2.24 -23.72 9.62
C PRO A 694 1.39 -24.71 8.83
N PHE A 695 1.93 -25.88 8.50
CA PHE A 695 1.12 -26.97 7.93
C PHE A 695 0.15 -27.51 9.01
N PRO A 696 -1.11 -27.84 8.66
CA PRO A 696 -2.06 -28.44 9.58
C PRO A 696 -1.55 -29.72 10.24
N VAL A 697 -2.02 -30.01 11.45
CA VAL A 697 -1.73 -31.27 12.15
C VAL A 697 -2.19 -32.46 11.29
N GLY A 698 -1.29 -33.42 11.06
CA GLY A 698 -1.56 -34.58 10.21
C GLY A 698 -1.32 -34.33 8.71
N SER A 699 -0.86 -33.15 8.33
CA SER A 699 -0.41 -32.87 6.96
C SER A 699 0.72 -33.82 6.54
N THR A 700 0.73 -34.18 5.25
CA THR A 700 1.85 -34.89 4.63
C THR A 700 3.04 -34.00 4.32
N CYS A 701 2.93 -32.68 4.54
CA CYS A 701 4.03 -31.72 4.47
C CYS A 701 4.63 -31.44 5.84
N SER A 702 5.93 -31.20 5.87
CA SER A 702 6.66 -30.74 7.05
C SER A 702 7.43 -29.45 6.74
N SER A 703 7.51 -28.55 7.72
CA SER A 703 8.41 -27.39 7.69
C SER A 703 9.77 -27.66 8.34
N ASN A 704 10.00 -28.88 8.84
CA ASN A 704 11.29 -29.27 9.39
C ASN A 704 12.22 -29.77 8.28
N VAL A 705 13.31 -29.05 8.02
CA VAL A 705 14.25 -29.32 6.92
C VAL A 705 14.90 -30.72 7.00
N VAL A 706 15.01 -31.32 8.19
CA VAL A 706 15.56 -32.68 8.33
C VAL A 706 14.52 -33.78 8.07
N ASN A 707 13.25 -33.43 7.88
CA ASN A 707 12.19 -34.38 7.60
C ASN A 707 12.18 -34.78 6.12
N THR A 708 11.99 -36.07 5.85
CA THR A 708 11.89 -36.58 4.47
C THR A 708 10.67 -36.05 3.71
N SER A 709 9.68 -35.49 4.40
CA SER A 709 8.48 -34.88 3.84
C SER A 709 8.54 -33.33 3.82
N TYR A 710 9.74 -32.75 3.83
CA TYR A 710 9.92 -31.30 3.83
C TYR A 710 9.30 -30.63 2.60
N CYS A 711 8.50 -29.58 2.81
CA CYS A 711 7.78 -28.83 1.76
C CYS A 711 8.07 -27.32 1.81
N GLY A 712 9.22 -26.91 2.35
CA GLY A 712 9.51 -25.49 2.59
C GLY A 712 9.00 -25.02 3.96
N ALA A 713 9.10 -23.71 4.21
CA ALA A 713 8.85 -23.12 5.53
C ALA A 713 7.39 -23.26 6.03
N GLY A 714 6.43 -23.40 5.12
CA GLY A 714 5.01 -23.45 5.43
C GLY A 714 4.16 -23.16 4.20
N ILE A 715 2.89 -22.85 4.42
CA ILE A 715 1.95 -22.42 3.38
C ILE A 715 2.00 -20.89 3.29
N LEU A 716 2.11 -20.35 2.07
CA LEU A 716 2.09 -18.92 1.78
C LEU A 716 0.97 -18.20 2.53
N HIS A 717 1.30 -17.13 3.25
CA HIS A 717 0.34 -16.28 3.95
C HIS A 717 0.46 -14.82 3.47
N ALA A 718 -0.46 -14.38 2.61
CA ALA A 718 -0.41 -13.07 1.98
C ALA A 718 -0.52 -11.93 2.98
N GLY A 719 -1.49 -12.00 3.92
CA GLY A 719 -1.69 -10.96 4.94
C GLY A 719 -0.46 -10.75 5.83
N ALA A 720 0.07 -11.83 6.42
CA ALA A 720 1.24 -11.78 7.29
C ALA A 720 2.50 -11.32 6.53
N ALA A 721 2.72 -11.78 5.29
CA ALA A 721 3.85 -11.33 4.47
C ALA A 721 3.81 -9.81 4.24
N LEU A 722 2.64 -9.27 3.90
CA LEU A 722 2.50 -7.84 3.68
C LEU A 722 2.59 -7.03 4.98
N GLN A 723 2.07 -7.56 6.09
CA GLN A 723 2.20 -6.95 7.40
C GLN A 723 3.68 -6.88 7.82
N ALA A 724 4.46 -7.93 7.59
CA ALA A 724 5.89 -7.94 7.88
C ALA A 724 6.68 -6.90 7.07
N VAL A 725 6.35 -6.71 5.78
CA VAL A 725 6.93 -5.61 4.98
C VAL A 725 6.64 -4.26 5.64
N GLN A 726 5.46 -4.08 6.22
CA GLN A 726 5.03 -2.83 6.83
C GLN A 726 5.61 -2.60 8.23
N ASP A 727 5.86 -3.67 8.98
CA ASP A 727 6.40 -3.62 10.34
C ASP A 727 7.92 -3.45 10.35
N ASP A 728 8.61 -3.79 9.26
CA ASP A 728 10.05 -3.52 9.05
C ASP A 728 10.37 -2.01 8.81
N GLY A 729 9.43 -1.12 9.14
CA GLY A 729 9.61 0.33 9.04
C GLY A 729 9.58 0.89 7.61
N THR A 730 9.14 0.10 6.63
CA THR A 730 9.10 0.53 5.23
C THR A 730 7.87 1.40 4.93
N THR A 731 8.13 2.48 4.21
CA THR A 731 7.22 3.62 4.04
C THR A 731 6.04 3.27 3.11
N ARG A 732 4.82 3.52 3.57
CA ARG A 732 3.59 3.24 2.80
C ARG A 732 3.42 4.20 1.63
N ALA A 733 2.94 3.71 0.50
CA ALA A 733 2.93 4.51 -0.72
C ALA A 733 1.67 5.39 -0.93
N MET A 734 1.88 6.64 -1.35
CA MET A 734 0.82 7.59 -1.68
C MET A 734 0.47 7.51 -3.17
N THR A 735 -0.83 7.47 -3.49
CA THR A 735 -1.31 7.62 -4.88
C THR A 735 -1.72 9.07 -5.13
N PRO A 736 -1.01 9.82 -5.99
CA PRO A 736 -1.41 11.19 -6.33
C PRO A 736 -2.71 11.22 -7.13
N VAL A 737 -3.55 12.22 -6.87
CA VAL A 737 -4.74 12.54 -7.69
C VAL A 737 -4.56 13.87 -8.40
N SER A 738 -5.27 14.06 -9.51
CA SER A 738 -5.26 15.34 -10.22
C SER A 738 -5.91 16.44 -9.36
N PRO A 739 -5.24 17.59 -9.14
CA PRO A 739 -5.82 18.69 -8.38
C PRO A 739 -7.11 19.20 -9.02
N ALA A 740 -8.18 19.35 -8.22
CA ALA A 740 -9.47 19.84 -8.67
C ALA A 740 -10.01 20.93 -7.73
N ARG A 741 -10.72 21.90 -8.30
CA ARG A 741 -11.45 22.92 -7.54
C ARG A 741 -12.77 22.33 -7.06
N VAL A 742 -12.90 22.11 -5.76
CA VAL A 742 -14.10 21.51 -5.15
C VAL A 742 -15.23 22.55 -5.00
N LEU A 743 -14.90 23.78 -4.60
CA LEU A 743 -15.87 24.87 -4.46
C LEU A 743 -15.27 26.23 -4.86
N ASP A 744 -16.11 27.17 -5.31
CA ASP A 744 -15.72 28.55 -5.58
C ASP A 744 -16.91 29.51 -5.51
N THR A 745 -16.90 30.39 -4.52
CA THR A 745 -17.96 31.34 -4.21
C THR A 745 -17.97 32.56 -5.12
N ARG A 746 -17.05 32.65 -6.10
CA ARG A 746 -17.06 33.72 -7.11
C ARG A 746 -17.93 33.35 -8.30
N ASN A 747 -18.09 32.06 -8.58
CA ASN A 747 -18.80 31.56 -9.76
C ASN A 747 -19.79 30.42 -9.46
N GLY A 748 -19.92 29.98 -8.20
CA GLY A 748 -20.86 28.96 -7.77
C GLY A 748 -20.41 27.52 -8.02
N THR A 749 -19.12 27.31 -8.32
CA THR A 749 -18.55 25.95 -8.46
C THR A 749 -18.81 25.16 -7.17
N GLY A 750 -19.27 23.91 -7.30
CA GLY A 750 -19.61 23.07 -6.15
C GLY A 750 -21.00 23.35 -5.54
N GLY A 751 -21.84 24.17 -6.19
CA GLY A 751 -23.19 24.47 -5.73
C GLY A 751 -23.25 25.49 -4.60
N VAL A 752 -22.16 26.24 -4.37
CA VAL A 752 -22.06 27.23 -3.29
C VAL A 752 -22.60 28.60 -3.70
N PRO A 753 -23.04 29.44 -2.75
CA PRO A 753 -23.43 30.82 -3.01
C PRO A 753 -22.36 31.64 -3.72
N THR A 754 -22.79 32.52 -4.63
CA THR A 754 -21.91 33.47 -5.33
C THR A 754 -21.69 34.78 -4.56
N THR A 755 -22.04 34.80 -3.27
CA THR A 755 -21.94 35.98 -2.39
C THR A 755 -20.76 35.82 -1.43
N ARG A 756 -20.25 36.94 -0.93
CA ARG A 756 -19.28 36.90 0.17
C ARG A 756 -19.94 36.24 1.38
N ILE A 757 -19.24 35.27 1.96
CA ILE A 757 -19.69 34.53 3.14
C ILE A 757 -19.20 35.26 4.39
N GLY A 758 -20.04 35.33 5.42
CA GLY A 758 -19.72 35.93 6.72
C GLY A 758 -20.43 37.25 7.00
N ASN A 759 -20.46 37.63 8.27
CA ASN A 759 -20.92 38.94 8.75
C ASN A 759 -20.11 39.38 9.97
N PHE A 760 -20.14 40.67 10.27
CA PHE A 760 -19.43 41.22 11.43
C PHE A 760 -20.08 40.86 12.78
N THR A 761 -21.25 40.22 12.76
CA THR A 761 -21.99 39.82 13.96
C THR A 761 -21.70 38.38 14.39
N GLY A 762 -20.96 37.61 13.59
CA GLY A 762 -20.70 36.18 13.85
C GLY A 762 -21.95 35.29 13.73
N THR A 763 -23.01 35.76 13.08
CA THR A 763 -24.29 35.06 12.93
C THR A 763 -24.54 34.56 11.52
N ALA A 764 -23.53 34.63 10.65
CA ALA A 764 -23.66 34.13 9.30
C ALA A 764 -23.87 32.60 9.35
N PRO A 765 -24.79 32.05 8.55
CA PRO A 765 -24.96 30.61 8.46
C PRO A 765 -23.69 29.96 7.91
N ASP A 766 -23.43 28.73 8.37
CA ASP A 766 -22.39 27.88 7.82
C ASP A 766 -22.67 27.58 6.33
N LEU A 767 -21.60 27.43 5.55
CA LEU A 767 -21.67 27.17 4.12
C LEU A 767 -22.03 25.71 3.81
#